data_AF-A0A955BSV3-F1
#
_entry.id   AF-A0A955BSV3-F1
#
_cell.length_a   1.000
_cell.length_b   1.000
_cell.length_c   1.000
_cell.angle_alpha   90.00
_cell.angle_beta   90.00
_cell.angle_gamma   90.00
#
_symmetry.space_group_name_H-M   'P 1'
#
loop_
_entity.id
_entity.type
_entity.pdbx_description
1 polymer ?
#
loop_
_entity_poly.entity_id
_entity_poly.type
_entity_poly.pdbx_seq_one_letter_code
_entity_poly.pdbx_strand_id
1 'polypeptide(L)'
;MLWEIDLHGRAGERDGAAAGVAADAHALGLAEGLRVAACHGYLVQGANLTADDATRLSRELFADAVAEVTTVAAVGDAALLAPPARLALDEQPADVQLVQVLLKPGVMDPVAQTAETAARDLGVSLDAVRTLRKYWFAGVDAATAERIAAKALANDAIERFVLGPLPFDRLEQGGDYRFALQLAPISGLDDEGLMRLSREGQLYLQLAEMQTIQRYFAELGREPTDIELETLAQTWSEHCSHKTLAGRIAYRDEHGERQFDNMLKETIFAATVELRRRWGDDDWCVSVFKDNAGIVRFDDQHNICFKVETHNHPSALEPYGGANTGLGGVIRDTLGTGLGAKPVANTDVFCFAPPDTPAESLPPGVLHPKLVMRGVVEGVRDYGNRMGIPTVNGAVYFDERYLGNPLVYCGNVGLIPRDKSFKEPQPGDLIVAVGGRTGRDGIHGATFSSAELTHESESLSGGAVQIGNAIEEKKVADVVLTARDLGLFTAITDCGAGGFSSAVGEMGEEIGAEVWLDKAPLKYAGLSYTEIWISEAQERMVLSVPEDKWQALHDLCAAESVEATVIGRFEPTGRLVLKYHDNVVGDLPMDVLHNGRPPVVRQATYSPPPTTPLQPLAGESSGSLPLAGNAGEGELAELDLAASLLAILASPNVASKEWIIRQYDHEVQGGSALKPLVGVNEDGPGDAAVVRPVLGSRRGVVISCGMNPRYGELDAYHMAASAIDEAVRNCVAVGADPRRIAVLDNFCWGDCEKNETLGSLVRAALACHDLSLVLETPFVSGKDSLNNEFSYVDAAGTKQTIAIPASLLISAMGQVDDVGKCVSMDLKAPGNLLYVVGATREELGGSHYALVNNLGGGAVPTVDADRAKATFAALHAAIDKGLVAACHDASEGGLAAAIAEMAFAGGCGASVDFDAIPVAGEVTPAGRLFSESNTRFVCEVSEARAAAFAETMSAIPHAKIGVVGNHDRVQYTLAGEMVIDAELTELKAAWQRPLLS
;
A
#
# COMPACT_ATOMS: atom_id res chain seq x y z
N MET A 1 21.51 32.03 17.86
CA MET A 1 20.22 32.53 18.39
C MET A 1 19.11 31.74 17.69
N LEU A 2 17.99 31.45 18.35
CA LEU A 2 16.85 30.76 17.76
C LEU A 2 15.72 31.75 17.49
N TRP A 3 15.31 31.83 16.23
CA TRP A 3 14.19 32.67 15.79
C TRP A 3 13.00 31.81 15.41
N GLU A 4 11.80 32.32 15.67
CA GLU A 4 10.53 31.74 15.25
C GLU A 4 9.87 32.65 14.22
N ILE A 5 9.41 32.04 13.13
CA ILE A 5 8.75 32.71 12.01
C ILE A 5 7.39 32.04 11.84
N ASP A 6 6.34 32.70 12.33
CA ASP A 6 4.96 32.26 12.20
C ASP A 6 4.36 32.75 10.89
N LEU A 7 3.68 31.86 10.17
CA LEU A 7 2.94 32.13 8.94
C LEU A 7 1.44 32.05 9.22
N HIS A 8 0.79 33.21 9.20
CA HIS A 8 -0.66 33.31 9.33
C HIS A 8 -1.27 33.60 7.96
N GLY A 9 -2.39 32.97 7.64
CA GLY A 9 -3.17 33.42 6.49
C GLY A 9 -3.62 34.88 6.65
N ARG A 10 -3.83 35.57 5.54
CA ARG A 10 -4.38 36.94 5.55
C ARG A 10 -5.81 37.00 6.04
N ALA A 11 -6.23 38.19 6.46
CA ALA A 11 -7.61 38.43 6.89
C ALA A 11 -8.58 38.22 5.70
N GLY A 12 -9.66 37.49 5.94
CA GLY A 12 -10.65 37.12 4.92
C GLY A 12 -10.40 35.78 4.23
N GLU A 13 -9.18 35.23 4.33
CA GLU A 13 -8.88 33.89 3.84
C GLU A 13 -9.42 32.80 4.77
N ARG A 14 -9.86 31.68 4.18
CA ARG A 14 -10.35 30.52 4.95
C ARG A 14 -9.18 29.83 5.65
N ASP A 15 -9.33 29.57 6.94
CA ASP A 15 -8.37 28.77 7.72
C ASP A 15 -8.73 27.27 7.59
N GLY A 16 -8.19 26.62 6.56
CA GLY A 16 -8.47 25.21 6.27
C GLY A 16 -7.99 24.28 7.39
N ALA A 17 -6.80 24.52 7.93
CA ALA A 17 -6.25 23.73 9.03
C ALA A 17 -7.08 23.86 10.30
N ALA A 18 -7.50 25.07 10.66
CA ALA A 18 -8.42 25.29 11.79
C ALA A 18 -9.77 24.58 11.58
N ALA A 19 -10.33 24.64 10.37
CA ALA A 19 -11.60 23.97 10.06
C ALA A 19 -11.47 22.44 10.15
N GLY A 20 -10.37 21.86 9.67
CA GLY A 20 -10.08 20.43 9.79
C GLY A 20 -9.99 19.98 11.25
N VAL A 21 -9.22 20.70 12.07
CA VAL A 21 -9.08 20.40 13.51
C VAL A 21 -10.42 20.52 14.24
N ALA A 22 -11.23 21.53 13.93
CA ALA A 22 -12.55 21.68 14.52
C ALA A 22 -13.48 20.51 14.14
N ALA A 23 -13.41 20.04 12.90
CA ALA A 23 -14.17 18.88 12.44
C ALA A 23 -13.71 17.58 13.12
N ASP A 24 -12.39 17.37 13.25
CA ASP A 24 -11.82 16.20 13.92
C ASP A 24 -12.19 16.19 15.41
N ALA A 25 -12.08 17.34 16.09
CA ALA A 25 -12.46 17.46 17.49
C ALA A 25 -13.96 17.19 17.70
N HIS A 26 -14.81 17.59 16.75
CA HIS A 26 -16.24 17.29 16.79
C HIS A 26 -16.50 15.79 16.56
N ALA A 27 -15.88 15.19 15.53
CA ALA A 27 -16.04 13.77 15.19
C ALA A 27 -15.58 12.85 16.32
N LEU A 28 -14.53 13.24 17.05
CA LEU A 28 -14.01 12.50 18.21
C LEU A 28 -14.79 12.78 19.52
N GLY A 29 -15.85 13.59 19.47
CA GLY A 29 -16.63 13.95 20.66
C GLY A 29 -15.84 14.75 21.71
N LEU A 30 -14.76 15.44 21.30
CA LEU A 30 -13.87 16.18 22.20
C LEU A 30 -14.41 17.59 22.49
N ALA A 31 -15.01 18.25 21.50
CA ALA A 31 -15.62 19.57 21.64
C ALA A 31 -16.67 19.84 20.55
N GLU A 32 -17.73 20.57 20.89
CA GLU A 32 -18.71 21.10 19.92
C GLU A 32 -18.53 22.61 19.75
N GLY A 33 -18.65 23.12 18.52
CA GLY A 33 -18.58 24.56 18.25
C GLY A 33 -17.19 25.18 18.52
N LEU A 34 -16.13 24.38 18.47
CA LEU A 34 -14.76 24.79 18.73
C LEU A 34 -14.30 25.87 17.74
N ARG A 35 -13.83 27.01 18.27
CA ARG A 35 -13.19 28.06 17.45
C ARG A 35 -11.69 27.88 17.49
N VAL A 36 -11.10 27.63 16.32
CA VAL A 36 -9.67 27.39 16.15
C VAL A 36 -9.09 28.46 15.23
N ALA A 37 -7.86 28.89 15.51
CA ALA A 37 -7.00 29.52 14.51
C ALA A 37 -5.71 28.71 14.39
N ALA A 38 -5.25 28.47 13.18
CA ALA A 38 -4.05 27.70 12.91
C ALA A 38 -2.96 28.59 12.28
N CYS A 39 -1.71 28.18 12.48
CA CYS A 39 -0.51 28.78 11.92
C CYS A 39 0.51 27.67 11.65
N HIS A 40 1.28 27.82 10.58
CA HIS A 40 2.49 27.02 10.37
C HIS A 40 3.70 27.91 10.62
N GLY A 41 4.80 27.35 11.14
CA GLY A 41 5.96 28.17 11.48
C GLY A 41 7.29 27.44 11.29
N TYR A 42 8.35 28.25 11.29
CA TYR A 42 9.73 27.80 11.18
C TYR A 42 10.54 28.26 12.39
N LEU A 43 11.28 27.32 12.98
CA LEU A 43 12.35 27.59 13.94
C LEU A 43 13.67 27.59 13.18
N VAL A 44 14.38 28.73 13.17
CA VAL A 44 15.65 28.88 12.46
C VAL A 44 16.77 29.23 13.44
N GLN A 45 17.82 28.40 13.44
CA GLN A 45 18.99 28.56 14.28
C GLN A 45 20.21 28.96 13.46
N GLY A 46 20.97 29.93 13.93
CA GLY A 46 22.29 30.23 13.38
C GLY A 46 23.17 30.99 14.37
N ALA A 47 24.48 30.70 14.35
CA ALA A 47 25.47 31.42 15.14
C ALA A 47 25.57 32.90 14.74
N ASN A 48 25.41 33.21 13.45
CA ASN A 48 25.50 34.56 12.89
C ASN A 48 24.16 35.12 12.39
N LEU A 49 23.05 34.44 12.72
CA LEU A 49 21.72 34.80 12.19
C LEU A 49 21.15 36.05 12.89
N THR A 50 20.92 37.12 12.12
CA THR A 50 20.38 38.39 12.61
C THR A 50 18.85 38.49 12.48
N ALA A 51 18.25 39.50 13.11
CA ALA A 51 16.83 39.81 12.95
C ALA A 51 16.46 40.16 11.49
N ASP A 52 17.37 40.87 10.80
CA ASP A 52 17.20 41.25 9.40
C ASP A 52 17.25 40.01 8.50
N ASP A 53 18.12 39.05 8.80
CA ASP A 53 18.18 37.77 8.08
C ASP A 53 16.88 36.96 8.28
N ALA A 54 16.41 36.83 9.53
CA ALA A 54 15.16 36.13 9.83
C ALA A 54 13.95 36.79 9.13
N THR A 55 13.89 38.12 9.12
CA THR A 55 12.85 38.89 8.42
C THR A 55 12.95 38.75 6.90
N ARG A 56 14.17 38.66 6.37
CA ARG A 56 14.40 38.41 4.94
C ARG A 56 13.94 37.01 4.56
N LEU A 57 14.30 35.99 5.34
CA LEU A 57 13.86 34.61 5.12
C LEU A 57 12.33 34.50 5.17
N SER A 58 11.67 35.16 6.11
CA SER A 58 10.20 35.13 6.19
C SER A 58 9.54 35.67 4.92
N ARG A 59 10.07 36.76 4.36
CA ARG A 59 9.50 37.43 3.17
C ARG A 59 9.87 36.77 1.85
N GLU A 60 11.12 36.33 1.70
CA GLU A 60 11.67 35.87 0.42
C GLU A 60 11.59 34.35 0.23
N LEU A 61 11.45 33.59 1.32
CA LEU A 61 11.48 32.14 1.27
C LEU A 61 10.25 31.47 1.89
N PHE A 62 9.88 31.84 3.13
CA PHE A 62 8.90 31.04 3.89
C PHE A 62 7.45 31.41 3.62
N ALA A 63 7.12 32.70 3.46
CA ALA A 63 5.74 33.13 3.32
C ALA A 63 5.31 33.28 1.87
N ASP A 64 4.08 32.85 1.57
CA ASP A 64 3.37 33.31 0.39
C ASP A 64 2.94 34.77 0.61
N ALA A 65 3.61 35.71 -0.06
CA ALA A 65 3.32 37.13 0.09
C ALA A 65 1.89 37.53 -0.32
N VAL A 66 1.17 36.69 -1.08
CA VAL A 66 -0.22 36.91 -1.50
C VAL A 66 -1.19 36.39 -0.44
N ALA A 67 -0.98 35.18 0.07
CA ALA A 67 -1.94 34.52 0.97
C ALA A 67 -1.62 34.71 2.46
N GLU A 68 -0.38 35.04 2.82
CA GLU A 68 0.11 34.96 4.20
C GLU A 68 0.70 36.29 4.70
N VAL A 69 0.80 36.39 6.02
CA VAL A 69 1.50 37.43 6.78
C VAL A 69 2.33 36.76 7.88
N THR A 70 3.47 37.36 8.20
CA THR A 70 4.44 36.74 9.10
C THR A 70 4.59 37.46 10.42
N THR A 71 4.77 36.72 11.51
CA THR A 71 5.30 37.23 12.78
C THR A 71 6.71 36.67 12.96
N VAL A 72 7.72 37.53 13.11
CA VAL A 72 9.12 37.13 13.27
C VAL A 72 9.64 37.66 14.59
N ALA A 73 10.08 36.77 15.48
CA ALA A 73 10.69 37.15 16.76
C ALA A 73 11.61 36.05 17.30
N ALA A 74 12.37 36.37 18.35
CA ALA A 74 13.10 35.34 19.09
C ALA A 74 12.12 34.41 19.82
N VAL A 75 12.46 33.13 19.95
CA VAL A 75 11.60 32.16 20.65
C VAL A 75 11.28 32.64 22.06
N GLY A 76 10.00 32.58 22.43
CA GLY A 76 9.49 33.05 23.73
C GLY A 76 9.04 34.52 23.77
N ASP A 77 9.16 35.27 22.67
CA ASP A 77 8.60 36.63 22.58
C ASP A 77 7.07 36.63 22.68
N ALA A 78 6.51 37.63 23.37
CA ALA A 78 5.07 37.77 23.59
C ALA A 78 4.26 37.92 22.29
N ALA A 79 4.86 38.45 21.22
CA ALA A 79 4.22 38.58 19.92
C ALA A 79 3.85 37.22 19.30
N LEU A 80 4.65 36.18 19.57
CA LEU A 80 4.43 34.82 19.07
C LEU A 80 3.33 34.08 19.84
N LEU A 81 2.99 34.55 21.05
CA LEU A 81 1.98 33.90 21.90
C LEU A 81 0.57 34.47 21.69
N ALA A 82 0.48 35.67 21.11
CA ALA A 82 -0.78 36.36 20.92
C ALA A 82 -1.68 35.63 19.90
N PRO A 83 -3.00 35.49 20.19
CA PRO A 83 -3.91 34.88 19.25
C PRO A 83 -4.04 35.71 17.96
N PRO A 84 -4.12 35.08 16.78
CA PRO A 84 -4.34 35.79 15.52
C PRO A 84 -5.65 36.57 15.52
N ALA A 85 -5.69 37.72 14.85
CA ALA A 85 -6.88 38.59 14.80
C ALA A 85 -8.15 37.90 14.27
N ARG A 86 -8.00 36.86 13.42
CA ARG A 86 -9.11 36.02 12.92
C ARG A 86 -9.85 35.26 14.03
N LEU A 87 -9.22 35.05 15.18
CA LEU A 87 -9.84 34.42 16.35
C LEU A 87 -10.61 35.42 17.23
N ALA A 88 -10.61 36.72 16.89
CA ALA A 88 -11.14 37.78 17.75
C ALA A 88 -12.51 37.43 18.35
N LEU A 89 -12.57 37.57 19.67
CA LEU A 89 -13.76 37.39 20.50
C LEU A 89 -14.41 38.76 20.67
N ASP A 90 -15.70 38.88 20.33
CA ASP A 90 -16.47 40.13 20.49
C ASP A 90 -16.68 40.51 21.98
N GLU A 91 -16.37 39.60 22.91
CA GLU A 91 -16.38 39.79 24.36
C GLU A 91 -15.02 39.37 24.97
N GLN A 92 -14.67 39.94 26.14
CA GLN A 92 -13.37 39.79 26.85
C GLN A 92 -12.74 38.38 26.76
N PRO A 93 -11.39 38.25 26.76
CA PRO A 93 -10.72 37.02 26.37
C PRO A 93 -11.21 35.85 27.22
N ALA A 94 -12.06 35.02 26.62
CA ALA A 94 -12.25 33.64 27.06
C ALA A 94 -10.88 32.95 27.03
N ASP A 95 -10.63 32.05 27.98
CA ASP A 95 -9.39 31.27 28.08
C ASP A 95 -8.95 30.73 26.70
N VAL A 96 -7.98 31.38 26.07
CA VAL A 96 -7.40 30.92 24.80
C VAL A 96 -6.22 30.02 25.14
N GLN A 97 -6.28 28.77 24.69
CA GLN A 97 -5.19 27.82 24.86
C GLN A 97 -4.35 27.79 23.58
N LEU A 98 -3.05 28.02 23.72
CA LEU A 98 -2.08 27.82 22.64
C LEU A 98 -1.51 26.41 22.74
N VAL A 99 -1.59 25.67 21.65
CA VAL A 99 -0.91 24.38 21.46
C VAL A 99 0.06 24.51 20.31
N GLN A 100 1.30 24.10 20.53
CA GLN A 100 2.33 24.04 19.50
C GLN A 100 2.73 22.59 19.29
N VAL A 101 2.72 22.13 18.05
CA VAL A 101 3.07 20.75 17.66
C VAL A 101 4.37 20.78 16.86
N LEU A 102 5.32 19.94 17.25
CA LEU A 102 6.64 19.85 16.66
C LEU A 102 7.04 18.39 16.49
N LEU A 103 7.85 18.10 15.48
CA LEU A 103 8.52 16.81 15.36
C LEU A 103 9.46 16.58 16.56
N LYS A 104 9.52 15.32 17.04
CA LYS A 104 10.46 14.90 18.07
C LYS A 104 11.90 15.01 17.54
N PRO A 105 12.91 15.26 18.40
CA PRO A 105 14.31 15.30 17.98
C PRO A 105 14.72 14.02 17.24
N GLY A 106 15.38 14.16 16.09
CA GLY A 106 15.85 13.04 15.26
C GLY A 106 14.88 12.59 14.16
N VAL A 107 13.60 12.98 14.21
CA VAL A 107 12.62 12.70 13.15
C VAL A 107 12.93 13.52 11.90
N MET A 108 12.70 12.92 10.73
CA MET A 108 12.89 13.56 9.43
C MET A 108 11.91 14.74 9.23
N ASP A 109 12.46 15.89 8.83
CA ASP A 109 11.68 17.09 8.46
C ASP A 109 12.10 17.53 7.04
N PRO A 110 11.45 16.99 5.98
CA PRO A 110 11.83 17.29 4.60
C PRO A 110 11.67 18.77 4.24
N VAL A 111 10.69 19.44 4.86
CA VAL A 111 10.42 20.86 4.66
C VAL A 111 11.56 21.68 5.27
N ALA A 112 12.02 21.34 6.48
CA ALA A 112 13.17 21.99 7.09
C ALA A 112 14.47 21.79 6.28
N GLN A 113 14.71 20.60 5.73
CA GLN A 113 15.89 20.35 4.87
C GLN A 113 15.85 21.17 3.58
N THR A 114 14.66 21.27 2.96
CA THR A 114 14.45 22.12 1.78
C THR A 114 14.65 23.59 2.13
N ALA A 115 14.14 24.03 3.27
CA ALA A 115 14.32 25.37 3.81
C ALA A 115 15.80 25.71 4.08
N GLU A 116 16.57 24.79 4.68
CA GLU A 116 18.01 24.95 4.90
C GLU A 116 18.78 25.12 3.59
N THR A 117 18.43 24.31 2.58
CA THR A 117 19.05 24.38 1.25
C THR A 117 18.73 25.71 0.57
N ALA A 118 17.46 26.09 0.52
CA ALA A 118 17.04 27.34 -0.11
C ALA A 118 17.56 28.59 0.63
N ALA A 119 17.66 28.55 1.96
CA ALA A 119 18.28 29.63 2.74
C ALA A 119 19.76 29.80 2.38
N ARG A 120 20.48 28.69 2.19
CA ARG A 120 21.88 28.69 1.75
C ARG A 120 22.04 29.30 0.36
N ASP A 121 21.15 28.98 -0.56
CA ASP A 121 21.13 29.57 -1.92
C ASP A 121 20.84 31.08 -1.89
N LEU A 122 20.07 31.56 -0.89
CA LEU A 122 19.86 32.99 -0.61
C LEU A 122 21.05 33.67 0.10
N GLY A 123 22.11 32.93 0.39
CA GLY A 123 23.32 33.40 1.07
C GLY A 123 23.21 33.44 2.60
N VAL A 124 22.20 32.79 3.19
CA VAL A 124 21.99 32.74 4.65
C VAL A 124 22.35 31.33 5.16
N SER A 125 23.41 31.25 5.97
CA SER A 125 23.83 29.98 6.58
C SER A 125 23.07 29.73 7.89
N LEU A 126 22.37 28.59 7.96
CA LEU A 126 21.63 28.13 9.13
C LEU A 126 22.33 26.90 9.73
N ASP A 127 22.35 26.81 11.05
CA ASP A 127 22.88 25.65 11.80
C ASP A 127 21.83 24.53 11.90
N ALA A 128 20.55 24.89 11.95
CA ALA A 128 19.41 23.97 11.98
C ALA A 128 18.09 24.70 11.69
N VAL A 129 17.16 24.02 11.04
CA VAL A 129 15.77 24.44 10.86
C VAL A 129 14.82 23.36 11.37
N ARG A 130 13.67 23.76 11.91
CA ARG A 130 12.54 22.86 12.19
C ARG A 130 11.23 23.53 11.83
N THR A 131 10.26 22.75 11.38
CA THR A 131 8.88 23.20 11.23
C THR A 131 8.10 23.02 12.53
N LEU A 132 7.07 23.84 12.71
CA LEU A 132 6.08 23.67 13.76
C LEU A 132 4.67 24.05 13.28
N ARG A 133 3.66 23.53 13.96
CA ARG A 133 2.25 23.90 13.78
C ARG A 133 1.73 24.52 15.07
N LYS A 134 0.97 25.61 14.99
CA LYS A 134 0.40 26.28 16.16
C LYS A 134 -1.11 26.38 16.03
N TYR A 135 -1.79 26.14 17.13
CA TYR A 135 -3.24 26.18 17.23
C TYR A 135 -3.65 26.99 18.44
N TRP A 136 -4.53 27.96 18.23
CA TRP A 136 -5.19 28.70 19.30
C TRP A 136 -6.63 28.24 19.41
N PHE A 137 -6.99 27.70 20.56
CA PHE A 137 -8.33 27.21 20.87
C PHE A 137 -9.05 28.21 21.77
N ALA A 138 -10.22 28.70 21.33
CA ALA A 138 -11.08 29.53 22.15
C ALA A 138 -12.29 28.74 22.65
N GLY A 139 -12.65 28.95 23.92
CA GLY A 139 -13.83 28.34 24.53
C GLY A 139 -13.62 26.94 25.11
N VAL A 140 -12.37 26.51 25.28
CA VAL A 140 -12.00 25.24 25.93
C VAL A 140 -10.97 25.47 27.02
N ASP A 141 -10.99 24.63 28.05
CA ASP A 141 -9.97 24.63 29.10
C ASP A 141 -8.68 23.92 28.65
N ALA A 142 -7.61 24.06 29.45
CA ALA A 142 -6.32 23.45 29.16
C ALA A 142 -6.41 21.91 29.05
N ALA A 143 -7.23 21.25 29.87
CA ALA A 143 -7.40 19.81 29.85
C ALA A 143 -8.07 19.31 28.55
N THR A 144 -9.03 20.07 28.02
CA THR A 144 -9.66 19.76 26.74
C THR A 144 -8.73 20.06 25.57
N ALA A 145 -7.98 21.17 25.62
CA ALA A 145 -6.95 21.47 24.62
C ALA A 145 -5.85 20.39 24.57
N GLU A 146 -5.43 19.88 25.73
CA GLU A 146 -4.47 18.77 25.84
C GLU A 146 -5.01 17.48 25.22
N ARG A 147 -6.28 17.14 25.47
CA ARG A 147 -6.93 15.97 24.84
C ARG A 147 -7.04 16.14 23.32
N ILE A 148 -7.40 17.32 22.82
CA ILE A 148 -7.43 17.60 21.38
C ILE A 148 -6.01 17.46 20.79
N ALA A 149 -5.00 18.02 21.46
CA ALA A 149 -3.62 17.91 21.03
C ALA A 149 -3.17 16.45 20.91
N ALA A 150 -3.42 15.64 21.94
CA ALA A 150 -3.01 14.24 22.00
C ALA A 150 -3.82 13.29 21.11
N LYS A 151 -5.06 13.64 20.74
CA LYS A 151 -5.94 12.75 19.97
C LYS A 151 -6.14 13.16 18.51
N ALA A 152 -5.95 14.44 18.17
CA ALA A 152 -6.27 14.97 16.84
C ALA A 152 -5.12 15.75 16.19
N LEU A 153 -4.16 16.28 16.95
CA LEU A 153 -3.13 17.17 16.38
C LEU A 153 -1.76 16.51 16.25
N ALA A 154 -1.31 15.84 17.31
CA ALA A 154 0.01 15.27 17.43
C ALA A 154 -0.06 13.75 17.41
N ASN A 155 0.75 13.12 16.58
CA ASN A 155 1.01 11.69 16.68
C ASN A 155 2.15 11.44 17.67
N ASP A 156 1.93 10.72 18.77
CA ASP A 156 2.97 10.52 19.78
C ASP A 156 4.13 9.63 19.28
N ALA A 157 4.01 8.94 18.15
CA ALA A 157 5.16 8.25 17.55
C ALA A 157 6.28 9.24 17.15
N ILE A 158 5.90 10.35 16.50
CA ILE A 158 6.83 11.23 15.77
C ILE A 158 6.77 12.69 16.21
N GLU A 159 5.71 13.10 16.90
CA GLU A 159 5.46 14.49 17.28
C GLU A 159 5.31 14.64 18.79
N ARG A 160 5.62 15.85 19.25
CA ARG A 160 5.32 16.31 20.61
C ARG A 160 4.51 17.58 20.53
N PHE A 161 3.68 17.82 21.52
CA PHE A 161 3.00 19.08 21.66
C PHE A 161 3.40 19.80 22.95
N VAL A 162 3.32 21.13 22.92
CA VAL A 162 3.59 22.03 24.04
C VAL A 162 2.38 22.94 24.22
N LEU A 163 1.86 22.99 25.45
CA LEU A 163 0.87 23.99 25.83
C LEU A 163 1.58 25.29 26.23
N GLY A 164 1.24 26.39 25.56
CA GLY A 164 1.84 27.70 25.80
C GLY A 164 3.20 27.90 25.10
N PRO A 165 4.14 28.66 25.68
CA PRO A 165 5.42 29.00 25.05
C PRO A 165 6.37 27.79 24.96
N LEU A 166 7.23 27.77 23.93
CA LEU A 166 8.27 26.74 23.79
C LEU A 166 9.27 26.81 24.96
N PRO A 167 9.68 25.65 25.53
CA PRO A 167 10.52 25.63 26.73
C PRO A 167 12.03 25.69 26.44
N PHE A 168 12.44 25.91 25.19
CA PHE A 168 13.84 25.90 24.75
C PHE A 168 14.15 27.10 23.84
N ASP A 169 15.40 27.54 23.85
CA ASP A 169 15.94 28.63 23.03
C ASP A 169 17.02 28.15 22.05
N ARG A 170 17.18 26.83 21.92
CA ARG A 170 18.14 26.18 21.03
C ARG A 170 17.61 24.82 20.55
N LEU A 171 17.89 24.49 19.29
CA LEU A 171 17.68 23.17 18.72
C LEU A 171 18.88 22.28 19.07
N GLU A 172 18.63 21.19 19.78
CA GLU A 172 19.66 20.22 20.18
C GLU A 172 20.19 19.43 18.97
N GLN A 173 21.51 19.25 18.92
CA GLN A 173 22.19 18.30 18.04
C GLN A 173 22.77 17.19 18.94
N GLY A 174 22.60 15.92 18.56
CA GLY A 174 23.01 14.77 19.38
C GLY A 174 24.49 14.80 19.81
N GLY A 175 24.81 14.09 20.89
CA GLY A 175 26.19 13.96 21.37
C GLY A 175 26.97 12.86 20.65
N ASP A 176 28.31 12.90 20.74
CA ASP A 176 29.19 11.89 20.12
C ASP A 176 28.98 10.49 20.70
N TYR A 177 28.94 9.48 19.83
CA TYR A 177 28.94 8.08 20.25
C TYR A 177 30.32 7.70 20.80
N ARG A 178 30.33 7.07 21.98
CA ARG A 178 31.56 6.51 22.55
C ARG A 178 31.59 5.02 22.25
N PHE A 179 32.54 4.62 21.40
CA PHE A 179 32.71 3.23 21.02
C PHE A 179 32.89 2.32 22.25
N ALA A 180 32.04 1.29 22.32
CA ALA A 180 32.18 0.17 23.22
C ALA A 180 31.67 -1.08 22.50
N LEU A 181 32.56 -2.05 22.28
CA LEU A 181 32.17 -3.33 21.69
C LEU A 181 31.28 -4.08 22.69
N GLN A 182 30.04 -4.38 22.28
CA GLN A 182 29.10 -5.14 23.09
C GLN A 182 29.11 -6.62 22.70
N LEU A 183 29.10 -7.48 23.70
CA LEU A 183 28.94 -8.93 23.55
C LEU A 183 27.54 -9.31 24.02
N ALA A 184 26.88 -10.21 23.30
CA ALA A 184 25.59 -10.78 23.69
C ALA A 184 25.82 -12.18 24.28
N PRO A 185 25.90 -12.33 25.61
CA PRO A 185 26.21 -13.61 26.22
C PRO A 185 25.05 -14.60 26.09
N ILE A 186 25.21 -15.61 25.24
CA ILE A 186 24.19 -16.64 24.98
C ILE A 186 24.63 -18.04 25.37
N SER A 187 25.94 -18.31 25.46
CA SER A 187 26.46 -19.69 25.65
C SER A 187 25.96 -20.39 26.92
N GLY A 188 25.70 -19.63 27.98
CA GLY A 188 25.25 -20.14 29.28
C GLY A 188 23.74 -20.05 29.55
N LEU A 189 22.95 -19.59 28.58
CA LEU A 189 21.50 -19.45 28.74
C LEU A 189 20.79 -20.80 28.52
N ASP A 190 19.77 -21.06 29.35
CA ASP A 190 18.79 -22.11 29.09
C ASP A 190 17.71 -21.62 28.12
N ASP A 191 16.76 -22.49 27.77
CA ASP A 191 15.68 -22.16 26.81
C ASP A 191 14.88 -20.93 27.26
N GLU A 192 14.62 -20.77 28.56
CA GLU A 192 13.93 -19.60 29.11
C GLU A 192 14.79 -18.33 28.99
N GLY A 193 16.09 -18.42 29.27
CA GLY A 193 17.06 -17.35 29.08
C GLY A 193 17.16 -16.90 27.63
N LEU A 194 17.22 -17.84 26.68
CA LEU A 194 17.28 -17.54 25.25
C LEU A 194 16.01 -16.82 24.76
N MET A 195 14.83 -17.32 25.13
CA MET A 195 13.57 -16.70 24.72
C MET A 195 13.35 -15.33 25.37
N ARG A 196 13.80 -15.15 26.62
CA ARG A 196 13.80 -13.84 27.26
C ARG A 196 14.68 -12.85 26.53
N LEU A 197 15.91 -13.23 26.16
CA LEU A 197 16.81 -12.39 25.37
C LEU A 197 16.19 -12.02 24.02
N SER A 198 15.61 -13.00 23.32
CA SER A 198 14.94 -12.79 22.03
C SER A 198 13.81 -11.75 22.12
N ARG A 199 13.01 -11.79 23.19
CA ARG A 199 11.90 -10.86 23.41
C ARG A 199 12.36 -9.48 23.88
N GLU A 200 13.22 -9.43 24.91
CA GLU A 200 13.68 -8.17 25.52
C GLU A 200 14.64 -7.40 24.59
N GLY A 201 15.38 -8.12 23.74
CA GLY A 201 16.24 -7.54 22.71
C GLY A 201 15.55 -7.33 21.35
N GLN A 202 14.22 -7.51 21.25
CA GLN A 202 13.46 -7.28 20.01
C GLN A 202 14.00 -8.05 18.78
N LEU A 203 14.56 -9.24 19.00
CA LEU A 203 15.09 -10.11 17.95
C LEU A 203 13.98 -10.95 17.29
N TYR A 204 12.95 -11.31 18.07
CA TYR A 204 11.80 -12.13 17.65
C TYR A 204 12.18 -13.48 16.99
N LEU A 205 13.36 -14.02 17.36
CA LEU A 205 13.81 -15.35 16.98
C LEU A 205 13.10 -16.43 17.81
N GLN A 206 12.70 -17.51 17.16
CA GLN A 206 12.10 -18.68 17.79
C GLN A 206 13.16 -19.51 18.55
N LEU A 207 12.71 -20.37 19.46
CA LEU A 207 13.61 -21.18 20.30
C LEU A 207 14.60 -22.01 19.48
N ALA A 208 14.13 -22.65 18.40
CA ALA A 208 14.98 -23.46 17.54
C ALA A 208 16.08 -22.62 16.85
N GLU A 209 15.75 -21.38 16.46
CA GLU A 209 16.68 -20.42 15.85
C GLU A 209 17.73 -19.98 16.89
N MET A 210 17.29 -19.55 18.08
CA MET A 210 18.17 -19.17 19.18
C MET A 210 19.11 -20.30 19.61
N GLN A 211 18.61 -21.53 19.73
CA GLN A 211 19.43 -22.70 20.03
C GLN A 211 20.44 -23.00 18.90
N THR A 212 20.08 -22.71 17.65
CA THR A 212 20.99 -22.89 16.51
C THR A 212 22.12 -21.88 16.55
N ILE A 213 21.85 -20.60 16.82
CA ILE A 213 22.92 -19.59 16.92
C ILE A 213 23.75 -19.84 18.18
N GLN A 214 23.13 -20.24 19.31
CA GLN A 214 23.85 -20.61 20.53
C GLN A 214 24.85 -21.75 20.28
N ARG A 215 24.43 -22.82 19.60
CA ARG A 215 25.33 -23.93 19.23
C ARG A 215 26.48 -23.45 18.34
N TYR A 216 26.17 -22.65 17.33
CA TYR A 216 27.17 -22.11 16.41
C TYR A 216 28.26 -21.32 17.15
N PHE A 217 27.88 -20.37 18.02
CA PHE A 217 28.84 -19.57 18.79
C PHE A 217 29.57 -20.39 19.87
N ALA A 218 28.90 -21.38 20.47
CA ALA A 218 29.54 -22.32 21.39
C ALA A 218 30.63 -23.15 20.71
N GLU A 219 30.41 -23.62 19.47
CA GLU A 219 31.39 -24.34 18.67
C GLU A 219 32.59 -23.47 18.26
N LEU A 220 32.36 -22.18 18.01
CA LEU A 220 33.43 -21.20 17.79
C LEU A 220 34.24 -20.86 19.05
N GLY A 221 33.71 -21.16 20.23
CA GLY A 221 34.36 -20.86 21.51
C GLY A 221 34.36 -19.36 21.86
N ARG A 222 33.36 -18.59 21.39
CA ARG A 222 33.19 -17.16 21.71
C ARG A 222 31.72 -16.77 21.81
N GLU A 223 31.44 -15.66 22.48
CA GLU A 223 30.11 -15.02 22.41
C GLU A 223 29.95 -14.25 21.08
N PRO A 224 28.72 -14.12 20.56
CA PRO A 224 28.42 -13.15 19.51
C PRO A 224 28.59 -11.72 20.02
N THR A 225 28.92 -10.84 19.10
CA THR A 225 28.69 -9.40 19.28
C THR A 225 27.20 -9.08 19.11
N ASP A 226 26.76 -7.95 19.63
CA ASP A 226 25.39 -7.46 19.44
C ASP A 226 25.03 -7.36 17.94
N ILE A 227 25.90 -6.76 17.12
CA ILE A 227 25.65 -6.61 15.68
C ILE A 227 25.56 -7.94 14.93
N GLU A 228 26.29 -8.98 15.33
CA GLU A 228 26.18 -10.32 14.72
C GLU A 228 24.83 -10.97 15.04
N LEU A 229 24.37 -10.83 16.28
CA LEU A 229 23.08 -11.37 16.71
C LEU A 229 21.93 -10.63 16.03
N GLU A 230 22.02 -9.30 15.92
CA GLU A 230 21.06 -8.48 15.16
C GLU A 230 21.05 -8.84 13.67
N THR A 231 22.23 -9.00 13.05
CA THR A 231 22.34 -9.37 11.62
C THR A 231 21.63 -10.71 11.34
N LEU A 232 21.79 -11.69 12.23
CA LEU A 232 21.07 -12.97 12.15
C LEU A 232 19.57 -12.81 12.37
N ALA A 233 19.16 -12.00 13.35
CA ALA A 233 17.74 -11.75 13.66
C ALA A 233 16.99 -11.07 12.51
N GLN A 234 17.59 -10.04 11.90
CA GLN A 234 17.01 -9.37 10.74
C GLN A 234 16.91 -10.32 9.54
N THR A 235 18.00 -11.00 9.19
CA THR A 235 18.04 -11.90 8.03
C THR A 235 17.09 -13.08 8.18
N TRP A 236 16.99 -13.65 9.39
CA TRP A 236 16.09 -14.78 9.67
C TRP A 236 14.67 -14.34 10.05
N SER A 237 14.32 -13.06 9.99
CA SER A 237 12.96 -12.58 10.27
C SER A 237 11.93 -13.14 9.28
N GLU A 238 10.64 -13.12 9.64
CA GLU A 238 9.57 -13.53 8.72
C GLU A 238 9.55 -12.63 7.48
N HIS A 239 9.73 -11.32 7.71
CA HIS A 239 9.76 -10.30 6.66
C HIS A 239 10.85 -10.51 5.60
N CYS A 240 12.06 -10.94 6.00
CA CYS A 240 13.19 -11.08 5.07
C CYS A 240 13.30 -12.50 4.46
N SER A 241 12.90 -13.54 5.20
CA SER A 241 13.15 -14.93 4.80
C SER A 241 11.90 -15.76 4.52
N HIS A 242 10.72 -15.12 4.53
CA HIS A 242 9.41 -15.68 4.16
C HIS A 242 9.18 -17.07 4.76
N LYS A 243 9.48 -17.26 6.06
CA LYS A 243 9.69 -18.60 6.65
C LYS A 243 8.46 -19.49 6.54
N THR A 244 7.28 -18.90 6.56
CA THR A 244 5.99 -19.60 6.44
C THR A 244 5.77 -20.07 5.02
N LEU A 245 5.86 -19.17 4.04
CA LEU A 245 5.61 -19.53 2.65
C LEU A 245 6.74 -20.40 2.06
N ALA A 246 7.99 -20.15 2.45
CA ALA A 246 9.15 -20.95 2.03
C ALA A 246 9.42 -22.18 2.91
N GLY A 247 8.65 -22.38 3.98
CA GLY A 247 8.84 -23.40 4.98
C GLY A 247 8.28 -24.78 4.61
N ARG A 248 8.55 -25.75 5.48
CA ARG A 248 8.00 -27.11 5.36
C ARG A 248 6.63 -27.16 6.00
N ILE A 249 5.63 -27.66 5.27
CA ILE A 249 4.24 -27.69 5.73
C ILE A 249 3.64 -29.09 5.54
N ALA A 250 3.11 -29.64 6.62
CA ALA A 250 2.23 -30.80 6.60
C ALA A 250 0.77 -30.33 6.52
N TYR A 251 0.16 -30.43 5.34
CA TYR A 251 -1.18 -29.93 5.05
C TYR A 251 -2.22 -31.06 4.99
N ARG A 252 -3.40 -30.84 5.57
CA ARG A 252 -4.55 -31.74 5.47
C ARG A 252 -5.80 -30.96 5.09
N ASP A 253 -6.50 -31.42 4.07
CA ASP A 253 -7.82 -30.93 3.66
C ASP A 253 -8.81 -32.10 3.42
N GLU A 254 -9.99 -31.80 2.89
CA GLU A 254 -11.00 -32.78 2.51
C GLU A 254 -10.55 -33.74 1.39
N HIS A 255 -9.46 -33.44 0.68
CA HIS A 255 -8.89 -34.25 -0.39
C HIS A 255 -7.72 -35.14 0.07
N GLY A 256 -7.21 -34.95 1.29
CA GLY A 256 -6.22 -35.81 1.92
C GLY A 256 -5.07 -35.06 2.57
N GLU A 257 -3.94 -35.74 2.72
CA GLU A 257 -2.70 -35.17 3.29
C GLU A 257 -1.70 -34.85 2.19
N ARG A 258 -1.03 -33.70 2.30
CA ARG A 258 0.05 -33.25 1.41
C ARG A 258 1.23 -32.77 2.26
N GLN A 259 2.44 -32.90 1.74
CA GLN A 259 3.66 -32.41 2.38
C GLN A 259 4.36 -31.48 1.41
N PHE A 260 4.70 -30.29 1.88
CA PHE A 260 5.49 -29.32 1.15
C PHE A 260 6.87 -29.20 1.82
N ASP A 261 7.92 -29.31 1.04
CA ASP A 261 9.29 -28.96 1.46
C ASP A 261 9.54 -27.45 1.34
N ASN A 262 8.86 -26.79 0.39
CA ASN A 262 8.78 -25.34 0.24
C ASN A 262 7.46 -24.98 -0.46
N MET A 263 6.48 -24.51 0.31
CA MET A 263 5.12 -24.28 -0.20
C MET A 263 5.08 -23.31 -1.38
N LEU A 264 5.82 -22.20 -1.31
CA LEU A 264 5.89 -21.19 -2.37
C LEU A 264 6.49 -21.73 -3.67
N LYS A 265 7.58 -22.51 -3.58
CA LYS A 265 8.25 -23.11 -4.74
C LYS A 265 7.40 -24.18 -5.41
N GLU A 266 6.63 -24.93 -4.62
CA GLU A 266 5.79 -26.04 -5.08
C GLU A 266 4.40 -25.60 -5.54
N THR A 267 4.01 -24.35 -5.31
CA THR A 267 2.73 -23.77 -5.75
C THR A 267 2.96 -22.63 -6.74
N ILE A 268 3.15 -21.40 -6.28
CA ILE A 268 3.20 -20.18 -7.08
C ILE A 268 4.35 -20.23 -8.08
N PHE A 269 5.57 -20.59 -7.65
CA PHE A 269 6.71 -20.63 -8.57
C PHE A 269 6.59 -21.80 -9.54
N ALA A 270 6.06 -22.94 -9.08
CA ALA A 270 5.88 -24.12 -9.91
C ALA A 270 4.97 -23.81 -11.12
N ALA A 271 3.89 -23.04 -10.92
CA ALA A 271 3.00 -22.63 -11.99
C ALA A 271 3.75 -21.82 -13.06
N THR A 272 4.47 -20.77 -12.67
CA THR A 272 5.26 -19.96 -13.61
C THR A 272 6.36 -20.77 -14.29
N VAL A 273 7.09 -21.62 -13.57
CA VAL A 273 8.13 -22.49 -14.16
C VAL A 273 7.55 -23.42 -15.23
N GLU A 274 6.39 -24.02 -14.94
CA GLU A 274 5.69 -24.89 -15.87
C GLU A 274 5.17 -24.13 -17.10
N LEU A 275 4.61 -22.92 -16.93
CA LEU A 275 4.19 -22.07 -18.05
C LEU A 275 5.37 -21.70 -18.96
N ARG A 276 6.49 -21.26 -18.38
CA ARG A 276 7.71 -20.95 -19.13
C ARG A 276 8.22 -22.15 -19.92
N ARG A 277 8.15 -23.35 -19.32
CA ARG A 277 8.49 -24.61 -20.01
C ARG A 277 7.53 -24.91 -21.17
N ARG A 278 6.23 -24.65 -21.00
CA ARG A 278 5.19 -24.86 -22.05
C ARG A 278 5.37 -23.90 -23.23
N TRP A 279 5.71 -22.64 -22.97
CA TRP A 279 5.89 -21.63 -24.01
C TRP A 279 7.21 -21.77 -24.77
N GLY A 280 8.27 -22.28 -24.13
CA GLY A 280 9.55 -22.51 -24.80
C GLY A 280 10.09 -21.22 -25.41
N ASP A 281 10.22 -21.18 -26.74
CA ASP A 281 10.71 -20.00 -27.46
C ASP A 281 9.78 -18.78 -27.36
N ASP A 282 8.49 -19.01 -27.05
CA ASP A 282 7.48 -17.97 -26.83
C ASP A 282 7.47 -17.43 -25.39
N ASP A 283 8.34 -17.93 -24.48
CA ASP A 283 8.46 -17.45 -23.10
C ASP A 283 8.76 -15.95 -23.06
N TRP A 284 7.89 -15.18 -22.44
CA TRP A 284 8.00 -13.73 -22.31
C TRP A 284 8.33 -13.27 -20.90
N CYS A 285 8.46 -14.18 -19.93
CA CYS A 285 9.04 -13.91 -18.62
C CYS A 285 10.56 -13.75 -18.75
N VAL A 286 11.12 -12.69 -18.18
CA VAL A 286 12.55 -12.37 -18.32
C VAL A 286 13.31 -12.70 -17.04
N SER A 287 12.97 -12.03 -15.94
CA SER A 287 13.53 -12.27 -14.60
C SER A 287 12.36 -12.34 -13.63
N VAL A 288 12.14 -13.49 -13.02
CA VAL A 288 11.03 -13.72 -12.08
C VAL A 288 11.58 -14.42 -10.85
N PHE A 289 11.16 -14.00 -9.66
CA PHE A 289 11.58 -14.55 -8.37
C PHE A 289 13.10 -14.52 -8.09
N LYS A 290 13.82 -13.54 -8.66
CA LYS A 290 15.29 -13.41 -8.54
C LYS A 290 15.76 -12.00 -8.20
N ASP A 291 14.88 -11.03 -8.24
CA ASP A 291 15.19 -9.61 -8.16
C ASP A 291 14.06 -8.91 -7.40
N ASN A 292 14.22 -7.63 -7.10
CA ASN A 292 13.26 -6.80 -6.35
C ASN A 292 11.85 -6.79 -6.99
N ALA A 293 11.77 -6.87 -8.32
CA ALA A 293 10.52 -6.95 -9.06
C ALA A 293 10.55 -8.01 -10.16
N GLY A 294 9.35 -8.44 -10.57
CA GLY A 294 9.17 -9.37 -11.69
C GLY A 294 9.24 -8.65 -13.04
N ILE A 295 10.06 -9.16 -13.96
CA ILE A 295 10.29 -8.58 -15.30
C ILE A 295 9.67 -9.47 -16.38
N VAL A 296 8.91 -8.83 -17.26
CA VAL A 296 8.35 -9.44 -18.47
C VAL A 296 8.68 -8.62 -19.72
N ARG A 297 8.66 -9.26 -20.86
CA ARG A 297 8.96 -8.63 -22.15
C ARG A 297 7.81 -7.74 -22.60
N PHE A 298 8.14 -6.47 -22.88
CA PHE A 298 7.18 -5.48 -23.38
C PHE A 298 7.27 -5.36 -24.90
N ASP A 299 8.44 -5.02 -25.44
CA ASP A 299 8.69 -4.93 -26.88
C ASP A 299 10.10 -5.43 -27.25
N ASP A 300 10.56 -5.12 -28.46
CA ASP A 300 11.87 -5.55 -28.96
C ASP A 300 13.05 -4.87 -28.25
N GLN A 301 12.84 -3.70 -27.63
CA GLN A 301 13.86 -2.85 -27.02
C GLN A 301 13.72 -2.76 -25.49
N HIS A 302 12.51 -2.92 -24.97
CA HIS A 302 12.18 -2.72 -23.57
C HIS A 302 11.49 -3.94 -22.95
N ASN A 303 11.76 -4.13 -21.68
CA ASN A 303 10.98 -4.94 -20.77
C ASN A 303 10.23 -4.03 -19.79
N ILE A 304 9.31 -4.62 -19.04
CA ILE A 304 8.57 -3.95 -17.99
C ILE A 304 8.63 -4.78 -16.71
N CYS A 305 8.73 -4.11 -15.58
CA CYS A 305 8.68 -4.74 -14.27
C CYS A 305 7.51 -4.21 -13.46
N PHE A 306 7.02 -5.04 -12.56
CA PHE A 306 5.93 -4.67 -11.65
C PHE A 306 6.20 -5.29 -10.28
N LYS A 307 6.01 -4.49 -9.24
CA LYS A 307 6.11 -4.88 -7.83
C LYS A 307 4.97 -4.23 -7.06
N VAL A 308 4.47 -4.96 -6.07
CA VAL A 308 3.57 -4.48 -5.03
C VAL A 308 4.13 -4.94 -3.69
N GLU A 309 4.06 -4.05 -2.71
CA GLU A 309 4.53 -4.24 -1.33
C GLU A 309 3.41 -3.85 -0.36
N THR A 310 3.58 -4.23 0.91
CA THR A 310 2.65 -3.92 2.01
C THR A 310 3.32 -3.10 3.09
N HIS A 311 2.60 -2.16 3.71
CA HIS A 311 3.13 -1.33 4.79
C HIS A 311 2.13 -1.16 5.95
N ASN A 312 1.53 -2.29 6.38
CA ASN A 312 0.36 -2.37 7.28
C ASN A 312 0.62 -1.81 8.69
N HIS A 313 1.53 -2.44 9.46
CA HIS A 313 1.74 -2.09 10.87
C HIS A 313 2.19 -0.62 11.07
N PRO A 314 3.14 -0.08 10.27
CA PRO A 314 3.51 1.33 10.43
C PRO A 314 2.35 2.26 10.08
N SER A 315 1.52 1.91 9.09
CA SER A 315 0.33 2.69 8.73
C SER A 315 -0.78 2.62 9.78
N ALA A 316 -0.79 1.61 10.66
CA ALA A 316 -1.68 1.54 11.81
C ALA A 316 -1.32 2.58 12.89
N LEU A 317 0.00 2.84 13.06
CA LEU A 317 0.55 3.69 14.12
C LEU A 317 0.70 5.15 13.66
N GLU A 318 1.27 5.38 12.48
CA GLU A 318 1.44 6.70 11.88
C GLU A 318 1.07 6.59 10.38
N PRO A 319 -0.21 6.79 10.05
CA PRO A 319 -0.76 6.49 8.72
C PRO A 319 -0.11 7.26 7.57
N TYR A 320 0.29 8.52 7.80
CA TYR A 320 0.91 9.34 6.75
C TYR A 320 2.28 8.79 6.37
N GLY A 321 3.19 8.71 7.34
CA GLY A 321 4.55 8.20 7.17
C GLY A 321 4.57 6.76 6.71
N GLY A 322 3.74 5.89 7.30
CA GLY A 322 3.65 4.48 6.90
C GLY A 322 3.31 4.28 5.41
N ALA A 323 2.30 4.99 4.90
CA ALA A 323 1.95 4.91 3.48
C ALA A 323 2.94 5.62 2.56
N ASN A 324 3.48 6.76 3.03
CA ASN A 324 4.49 7.54 2.34
C ASN A 324 5.78 6.73 2.08
N THR A 325 6.29 6.03 3.11
CA THR A 325 7.45 5.15 2.99
C THR A 325 7.12 3.85 2.30
N GLY A 326 5.88 3.36 2.41
CA GLY A 326 5.39 2.23 1.60
C GLY A 326 5.50 2.49 0.11
N LEU A 327 5.07 3.67 -0.36
CA LEU A 327 5.19 4.03 -1.77
C LEU A 327 6.64 4.26 -2.19
N GLY A 328 7.44 4.95 -1.37
CA GLY A 328 8.87 5.14 -1.66
C GLY A 328 9.64 3.83 -1.74
N GLY A 329 9.40 2.90 -0.81
CA GLY A 329 10.00 1.56 -0.83
C GLY A 329 9.79 0.83 -2.15
N VAL A 330 8.54 0.73 -2.62
CA VAL A 330 8.24 0.01 -3.87
C VAL A 330 8.74 0.72 -5.13
N ILE A 331 8.89 2.05 -5.10
CA ILE A 331 9.56 2.80 -6.17
C ILE A 331 11.05 2.43 -6.20
N ARG A 332 11.70 2.32 -5.03
CA ARG A 332 13.10 1.87 -4.93
C ARG A 332 13.28 0.42 -5.35
N ASP A 333 12.34 -0.48 -5.07
CA ASP A 333 12.39 -1.85 -5.60
C ASP A 333 12.46 -1.85 -7.13
N THR A 334 11.65 -1.01 -7.76
CA THR A 334 11.67 -0.85 -9.22
C THR A 334 12.98 -0.24 -9.72
N LEU A 335 13.51 0.77 -9.03
CA LEU A 335 14.82 1.35 -9.31
C LEU A 335 15.99 0.39 -9.02
N GLY A 336 15.79 -0.58 -8.13
CA GLY A 336 16.75 -1.63 -7.79
C GLY A 336 16.70 -2.82 -8.76
N THR A 337 15.62 -2.96 -9.53
CA THR A 337 15.42 -4.10 -10.45
C THR A 337 16.36 -4.02 -11.65
N GLY A 338 17.07 -5.12 -11.94
CA GLY A 338 18.13 -5.13 -12.94
C GLY A 338 19.19 -4.06 -12.66
N LEU A 339 19.60 -3.32 -13.68
CA LEU A 339 20.48 -2.15 -13.52
C LEU A 339 19.69 -0.84 -13.36
N GLY A 340 18.42 -0.93 -12.93
CA GLY A 340 17.52 0.17 -12.66
C GLY A 340 16.46 0.38 -13.73
N ALA A 341 15.21 0.07 -13.39
CA ALA A 341 14.05 0.37 -14.22
C ALA A 341 13.53 1.79 -13.94
N LYS A 342 13.03 2.48 -14.96
CA LYS A 342 12.42 3.80 -14.80
C LYS A 342 10.97 3.64 -14.31
N PRO A 343 10.59 4.14 -13.13
CA PRO A 343 9.20 4.16 -12.67
C PRO A 343 8.29 4.94 -13.64
N VAL A 344 7.17 4.35 -14.03
CA VAL A 344 6.22 4.93 -15.00
C VAL A 344 4.78 5.06 -14.48
N ALA A 345 4.39 4.26 -13.48
CA ALA A 345 3.06 4.31 -12.87
C ALA A 345 3.06 3.67 -11.49
N ASN A 346 2.27 4.21 -10.57
CA ASN A 346 1.97 3.64 -9.27
C ASN A 346 0.55 3.04 -9.25
N THR A 347 0.33 2.12 -8.31
CA THR A 347 -0.99 1.61 -7.94
C THR A 347 -1.10 1.49 -6.42
N ASP A 348 -2.30 1.64 -5.87
CA ASP A 348 -2.55 1.51 -4.44
C ASP A 348 -3.82 0.72 -4.13
N VAL A 349 -3.77 -0.15 -3.12
CA VAL A 349 -4.97 -0.82 -2.62
C VAL A 349 -5.01 -0.68 -1.12
N PHE A 350 -6.16 -0.33 -0.57
CA PHE A 350 -6.30 -0.10 0.86
C PHE A 350 -7.43 -0.92 1.48
N CYS A 351 -7.20 -1.44 2.67
CA CYS A 351 -8.23 -2.05 3.50
C CYS A 351 -8.38 -1.31 4.82
N PHE A 352 -9.58 -0.80 5.11
CA PHE A 352 -9.86 -0.02 6.31
C PHE A 352 -11.07 -0.53 7.08
N ALA A 353 -11.14 -0.21 8.37
CA ALA A 353 -12.42 -0.26 9.08
C ALA A 353 -13.34 0.89 8.60
N PRO A 354 -14.68 0.76 8.76
CA PRO A 354 -15.62 1.78 8.30
C PRO A 354 -15.31 3.18 8.87
N PRO A 355 -15.32 4.24 8.05
CA PRO A 355 -14.96 5.59 8.48
C PRO A 355 -15.99 6.23 9.42
N ASP A 356 -17.20 5.66 9.54
CA ASP A 356 -18.27 6.06 10.45
C ASP A 356 -18.28 5.27 11.77
N THR A 357 -17.23 4.48 12.05
CA THR A 357 -17.06 3.75 13.33
C THR A 357 -17.20 4.70 14.53
N PRO A 358 -18.11 4.44 15.49
CA PRO A 358 -18.31 5.31 16.66
C PRO A 358 -17.05 5.42 17.52
N ALA A 359 -16.64 6.65 17.86
CA ALA A 359 -15.40 6.91 18.60
C ALA A 359 -15.36 6.22 19.98
N GLU A 360 -16.50 6.08 20.64
CA GLU A 360 -16.65 5.40 21.94
C GLU A 360 -16.47 3.87 21.87
N SER A 361 -16.54 3.29 20.67
CA SER A 361 -16.35 1.85 20.46
C SER A 361 -14.89 1.46 20.23
N LEU A 362 -14.01 2.45 20.03
CA LEU A 362 -12.62 2.21 19.66
C LEU A 362 -11.83 1.55 20.82
N PRO A 363 -11.08 0.47 20.54
CA PRO A 363 -10.15 -0.09 21.52
C PRO A 363 -9.07 0.91 21.94
N PRO A 364 -8.49 0.76 23.16
CA PRO A 364 -7.37 1.59 23.59
C PRO A 364 -6.18 1.49 22.63
N GLY A 365 -5.60 2.63 22.26
CA GLY A 365 -4.43 2.71 21.37
C GLY A 365 -4.75 2.64 19.87
N VAL A 366 -6.01 2.50 19.48
CA VAL A 366 -6.42 2.46 18.06
C VAL A 366 -6.77 3.87 17.56
N LEU A 367 -6.19 4.25 16.41
CA LEU A 367 -6.58 5.47 15.70
C LEU A 367 -7.96 5.30 15.04
N HIS A 368 -8.73 6.38 15.02
CA HIS A 368 -10.04 6.38 14.37
C HIS A 368 -9.89 6.06 12.86
N PRO A 369 -10.70 5.16 12.26
CA PRO A 369 -10.50 4.72 10.87
C PRO A 369 -10.49 5.86 9.85
N LYS A 370 -11.34 6.88 10.03
CA LYS A 370 -11.30 8.12 9.21
C LYS A 370 -9.95 8.84 9.22
N LEU A 371 -9.26 8.88 10.36
CA LEU A 371 -7.92 9.48 10.48
C LEU A 371 -6.87 8.62 9.79
N VAL A 372 -6.95 7.30 9.95
CA VAL A 372 -6.07 6.33 9.27
C VAL A 372 -6.19 6.48 7.75
N MET A 373 -7.41 6.43 7.23
CA MET A 373 -7.69 6.56 5.80
C MET A 373 -7.18 7.90 5.23
N ARG A 374 -7.43 9.02 5.93
CA ARG A 374 -6.93 10.34 5.50
C ARG A 374 -5.41 10.37 5.46
N GLY A 375 -4.74 9.92 6.53
CA GLY A 375 -3.29 9.94 6.60
C GLY A 375 -2.65 9.05 5.53
N VAL A 376 -3.15 7.83 5.30
CA VAL A 376 -2.65 6.93 4.24
C VAL A 376 -2.76 7.61 2.86
N VAL A 377 -3.94 8.17 2.54
CA VAL A 377 -4.18 8.85 1.26
C VAL A 377 -3.27 10.05 1.08
N GLU A 378 -3.07 10.86 2.13
CA GLU A 378 -2.14 11.99 2.12
C GLU A 378 -0.68 11.53 1.93
N GLY A 379 -0.28 10.43 2.56
CA GLY A 379 1.06 9.86 2.44
C GLY A 379 1.39 9.44 1.01
N VAL A 380 0.50 8.68 0.38
CA VAL A 380 0.63 8.24 -1.03
C VAL A 380 0.60 9.44 -1.99
N ARG A 381 -0.35 10.36 -1.80
CA ARG A 381 -0.46 11.59 -2.59
C ARG A 381 0.85 12.36 -2.59
N ASP A 382 1.36 12.66 -1.39
CA ASP A 382 2.50 13.54 -1.24
C ASP A 382 3.77 12.90 -1.80
N TYR A 383 3.97 11.59 -1.64
CA TYR A 383 5.15 10.92 -2.19
C TYR A 383 5.08 10.79 -3.71
N GLY A 384 3.98 10.22 -4.24
CA GLY A 384 3.83 9.96 -5.68
C GLY A 384 3.86 11.24 -6.52
N ASN A 385 3.13 12.27 -6.08
CA ASN A 385 3.07 13.56 -6.79
C ASN A 385 4.44 14.26 -6.79
N ARG A 386 5.17 14.26 -5.67
CA ARG A 386 6.51 14.88 -5.59
C ARG A 386 7.56 14.10 -6.35
N MET A 387 7.44 12.78 -6.44
CA MET A 387 8.27 11.94 -7.32
C MET A 387 7.98 12.17 -8.80
N GLY A 388 6.79 12.69 -9.15
CA GLY A 388 6.37 12.85 -10.53
C GLY A 388 6.06 11.51 -11.20
N ILE A 389 5.43 10.60 -10.47
CA ILE A 389 4.96 9.30 -10.96
C ILE A 389 3.46 9.24 -10.72
N PRO A 390 2.64 8.99 -11.76
CA PRO A 390 1.19 9.02 -11.61
C PRO A 390 0.69 7.78 -10.87
N THR A 391 -0.28 7.93 -9.96
CA THR A 391 -0.96 6.80 -9.30
C THR A 391 -2.25 6.50 -10.03
N VAL A 392 -2.23 5.48 -10.90
CA VAL A 392 -3.23 5.34 -11.98
C VAL A 392 -4.29 4.27 -11.72
N ASN A 393 -4.06 3.34 -10.79
CA ASN A 393 -4.97 2.24 -10.51
C ASN A 393 -5.02 1.95 -9.02
N GLY A 394 -6.17 1.48 -8.52
CA GLY A 394 -6.29 1.08 -7.14
C GLY A 394 -7.67 0.59 -6.75
N ALA A 395 -7.82 0.19 -5.48
CA ALA A 395 -9.08 -0.26 -4.89
C ALA A 395 -9.11 0.04 -3.39
N VAL A 396 -10.32 0.14 -2.82
CA VAL A 396 -10.50 0.30 -1.37
C VAL A 396 -11.58 -0.64 -0.88
N TYR A 397 -11.25 -1.42 0.15
CA TYR A 397 -12.14 -2.37 0.77
C TYR A 397 -12.34 -2.05 2.25
N PHE A 398 -13.58 -2.17 2.72
CA PHE A 398 -13.97 -1.88 4.09
C PHE A 398 -14.49 -3.14 4.79
N ASP A 399 -13.94 -3.39 5.98
CA ASP A 399 -14.38 -4.44 6.90
C ASP A 399 -14.00 -4.03 8.32
N GLU A 400 -14.88 -4.25 9.29
CA GLU A 400 -14.67 -3.87 10.69
C GLU A 400 -13.43 -4.52 11.31
N ARG A 401 -13.01 -5.68 10.81
CA ARG A 401 -11.83 -6.41 11.32
C ARG A 401 -10.49 -5.81 10.89
N TYR A 402 -10.47 -4.83 10.01
CA TYR A 402 -9.27 -4.02 9.75
C TYR A 402 -9.05 -2.94 10.82
N LEU A 403 -9.88 -2.90 11.88
CA LEU A 403 -9.72 -1.99 12.99
C LEU A 403 -8.43 -2.30 13.78
N GLY A 404 -7.57 -1.30 13.95
CA GLY A 404 -6.26 -1.45 14.60
C GLY A 404 -5.18 -2.05 13.71
N ASN A 405 -5.53 -2.64 12.55
CA ASN A 405 -4.58 -3.14 11.56
C ASN A 405 -5.12 -2.96 10.12
N PRO A 406 -4.91 -1.78 9.49
CA PRO A 406 -5.28 -1.54 8.11
C PRO A 406 -4.31 -2.26 7.16
N LEU A 407 -4.77 -2.59 5.95
CA LEU A 407 -3.86 -3.07 4.90
C LEU A 407 -3.56 -1.95 3.93
N VAL A 408 -2.27 -1.71 3.69
CA VAL A 408 -1.79 -0.64 2.81
C VAL A 408 -0.85 -1.24 1.78
N TYR A 409 -1.38 -1.48 0.58
CA TYR A 409 -0.64 -2.00 -0.56
C TYR A 409 -0.20 -0.84 -1.45
N CYS A 410 1.10 -0.79 -1.77
CA CYS A 410 1.66 0.17 -2.71
C CYS A 410 2.39 -0.58 -3.82
N GLY A 411 2.16 -0.20 -5.07
CA GLY A 411 2.78 -0.82 -6.24
C GLY A 411 3.42 0.17 -7.19
N ASN A 412 4.44 -0.28 -7.92
CA ASN A 412 5.12 0.49 -8.95
C ASN A 412 5.42 -0.36 -10.19
N VAL A 413 5.13 0.21 -11.36
CA VAL A 413 5.47 -0.33 -12.68
C VAL A 413 6.66 0.44 -13.24
N GLY A 414 7.67 -0.28 -13.74
CA GLY A 414 8.90 0.30 -14.29
C GLY A 414 9.26 -0.18 -15.70
N LEU A 415 9.74 0.73 -16.54
CA LEU A 415 10.26 0.43 -17.88
C LEU A 415 11.78 0.24 -17.83
N ILE A 416 12.29 -0.87 -18.39
CA ILE A 416 13.72 -1.16 -18.39
C ILE A 416 14.21 -1.58 -19.79
N PRO A 417 15.38 -1.10 -20.26
CA PRO A 417 15.98 -1.62 -21.48
C PRO A 417 16.30 -3.11 -21.36
N ARG A 418 16.11 -3.87 -22.44
CA ARG A 418 16.26 -5.35 -22.41
C ARG A 418 17.65 -5.83 -21.98
N ASP A 419 18.70 -5.09 -22.34
CA ASP A 419 20.09 -5.41 -22.00
C ASP A 419 20.46 -5.04 -20.55
N LYS A 420 19.53 -4.44 -19.79
CA LYS A 420 19.71 -4.00 -18.39
C LYS A 420 18.91 -4.82 -17.39
N SER A 421 18.23 -5.88 -17.81
CA SER A 421 17.33 -6.67 -16.95
C SER A 421 18.02 -7.63 -15.98
N PHE A 422 19.35 -7.72 -16.01
CA PHE A 422 20.11 -8.59 -15.13
C PHE A 422 21.23 -7.78 -14.46
N LYS A 423 21.48 -8.08 -13.18
CA LYS A 423 22.47 -7.44 -12.31
C LYS A 423 23.26 -8.52 -11.58
N GLU A 424 24.54 -8.27 -11.32
CA GLU A 424 25.37 -9.18 -10.52
C GLU A 424 26.54 -8.41 -9.90
N PRO A 425 26.65 -8.34 -8.56
CA PRO A 425 27.80 -7.75 -7.87
C PRO A 425 29.09 -8.46 -8.29
N GLN A 426 30.21 -7.74 -8.39
CA GLN A 426 31.49 -8.33 -8.79
C GLN A 426 32.51 -8.32 -7.65
N PRO A 427 33.35 -9.37 -7.51
CA PRO A 427 34.47 -9.35 -6.58
C PRO A 427 35.41 -8.17 -6.84
N GLY A 428 35.73 -7.42 -5.78
CA GLY A 428 36.59 -6.24 -5.82
C GLY A 428 35.85 -4.93 -6.06
N ASP A 429 34.57 -4.96 -6.45
CA ASP A 429 33.76 -3.75 -6.59
C ASP A 429 33.56 -3.07 -5.22
N LEU A 430 33.48 -1.75 -5.25
CA LEU A 430 33.18 -0.93 -4.09
C LEU A 430 31.70 -1.06 -3.73
N ILE A 431 31.42 -1.07 -2.42
CA ILE A 431 30.07 -0.96 -1.87
C ILE A 431 29.81 0.53 -1.67
N VAL A 432 28.86 1.08 -2.43
CA VAL A 432 28.55 2.51 -2.42
C VAL A 432 27.12 2.73 -1.95
N ALA A 433 26.94 3.50 -0.88
CA ALA A 433 25.63 4.00 -0.47
C ALA A 433 25.33 5.31 -1.20
N VAL A 434 24.13 5.44 -1.76
CA VAL A 434 23.67 6.62 -2.51
C VAL A 434 22.33 7.10 -1.94
N GLY A 435 22.19 8.42 -1.76
CA GLY A 435 20.94 9.07 -1.34
C GLY A 435 20.90 9.46 0.13
N GLY A 436 19.82 9.08 0.82
CA GLY A 436 19.50 9.50 2.18
C GLY A 436 20.58 9.20 3.22
N ARG A 437 20.63 10.01 4.28
CA ARG A 437 21.54 9.80 5.42
C ARG A 437 20.96 8.84 6.44
N THR A 438 21.84 8.11 7.12
CA THR A 438 21.52 7.11 8.14
C THR A 438 21.15 7.78 9.49
N GLY A 439 20.01 7.40 10.06
CA GLY A 439 19.56 7.86 11.38
C GLY A 439 18.95 6.70 12.19
N ARG A 440 18.44 6.98 13.41
CA ARG A 440 17.68 5.99 14.21
C ARG A 440 16.26 5.83 13.69
N ASP A 441 16.15 5.56 12.40
CA ASP A 441 14.90 5.41 11.70
C ASP A 441 14.64 3.92 11.49
N GLY A 442 13.49 3.41 11.95
CA GLY A 442 13.10 2.01 11.70
C GLY A 442 13.99 0.96 12.37
N ILE A 443 14.70 1.31 13.45
CA ILE A 443 15.53 0.34 14.17
C ILE A 443 14.61 -0.76 14.71
N HIS A 444 14.88 -2.02 14.35
CA HIS A 444 14.03 -3.19 14.57
C HIS A 444 12.69 -3.19 13.80
N GLY A 445 12.56 -2.43 12.71
CA GLY A 445 11.36 -2.38 11.87
C GLY A 445 10.99 -3.74 11.25
N ALA A 446 11.94 -4.43 10.63
CA ALA A 446 11.69 -5.75 10.03
C ALA A 446 11.26 -6.79 11.07
N THR A 447 11.88 -6.80 12.25
CA THR A 447 11.50 -7.72 13.33
C THR A 447 10.18 -7.33 13.98
N PHE A 448 9.88 -6.04 14.14
CA PHE A 448 8.59 -5.52 14.61
C PHE A 448 7.43 -5.87 13.67
N SER A 449 7.63 -5.78 12.35
CA SER A 449 6.62 -6.16 11.36
C SER A 449 6.21 -7.63 11.45
N SER A 450 7.04 -8.47 12.08
CA SER A 450 6.78 -9.89 12.31
C SER A 450 6.00 -10.16 13.61
N ALA A 451 5.67 -9.13 14.40
CA ALA A 451 5.01 -9.25 15.70
C ALA A 451 3.53 -8.78 15.68
N GLU A 452 2.74 -9.30 16.62
CA GLU A 452 1.35 -8.87 16.87
C GLU A 452 1.30 -7.40 17.35
N LEU A 453 0.37 -6.61 16.81
CA LEU A 453 0.13 -5.24 17.28
C LEU A 453 -0.62 -5.25 18.61
N THR A 454 -0.22 -4.35 19.51
CA THR A 454 -0.83 -4.19 20.82
C THR A 454 -1.08 -2.73 21.17
N HIS A 455 -1.92 -2.47 22.18
CA HIS A 455 -2.14 -1.12 22.71
C HIS A 455 -0.87 -0.41 23.24
N GLU A 456 0.23 -1.13 23.48
CA GLU A 456 1.53 -0.56 23.90
C GLU A 456 2.47 -0.28 22.71
N SER A 457 2.11 -0.73 21.51
CA SER A 457 2.98 -0.68 20.33
C SER A 457 3.33 0.75 19.91
N GLU A 458 2.43 1.71 20.11
CA GLU A 458 2.68 3.14 19.85
C GLU A 458 3.85 3.67 20.70
N SER A 459 3.88 3.35 21.99
CA SER A 459 4.93 3.81 22.91
C SER A 459 6.24 3.04 22.76
N LEU A 460 6.18 1.75 22.46
CA LEU A 460 7.36 0.89 22.32
C LEU A 460 8.05 1.03 20.95
N SER A 461 7.28 1.41 19.92
CA SER A 461 7.71 1.30 18.52
C SER A 461 7.55 2.61 17.74
N GLY A 462 7.35 3.75 18.40
CA GLY A 462 7.26 5.05 17.74
C GLY A 462 8.50 5.40 16.88
N GLY A 463 9.67 4.87 17.23
CA GLY A 463 10.90 4.99 16.41
C GLY A 463 10.91 4.14 15.13
N ALA A 464 9.93 3.24 14.95
CA ALA A 464 9.80 2.40 13.77
C ALA A 464 9.15 3.12 12.59
N VAL A 465 8.39 4.21 12.82
CA VAL A 465 7.67 4.91 11.75
C VAL A 465 8.41 6.17 11.30
N GLN A 466 8.51 6.35 9.98
CA GLN A 466 9.38 7.33 9.35
C GLN A 466 8.58 8.25 8.43
N ILE A 467 9.07 9.47 8.21
CA ILE A 467 8.59 10.37 7.17
C ILE A 467 9.59 10.32 6.03
N GLY A 468 9.15 9.94 4.84
CA GLY A 468 10.00 9.88 3.66
C GLY A 468 10.25 11.26 3.04
N ASN A 469 11.31 11.34 2.24
CA ASN A 469 11.75 12.50 1.48
C ASN A 469 11.74 12.21 -0.03
N ALA A 470 10.56 12.27 -0.65
CA ALA A 470 10.37 12.07 -2.09
C ALA A 470 11.27 12.94 -2.98
N ILE A 471 11.65 14.14 -2.54
CA ILE A 471 12.54 15.02 -3.34
C ILE A 471 13.95 14.43 -3.41
N GLU A 472 14.45 13.86 -2.30
CA GLU A 472 15.73 13.16 -2.30
C GLU A 472 15.69 11.93 -3.19
N GLU A 473 14.65 11.10 -3.06
CA GLU A 473 14.51 9.90 -3.89
C GLU A 473 14.39 10.23 -5.38
N LYS A 474 13.73 11.34 -5.73
CA LYS A 474 13.64 11.80 -7.12
C LYS A 474 15.03 12.10 -7.71
N LYS A 475 15.88 12.82 -6.97
CA LYS A 475 17.25 13.09 -7.40
C LYS A 475 18.05 11.78 -7.54
N VAL A 476 17.91 10.86 -6.58
CA VAL A 476 18.55 9.53 -6.63
C VAL A 476 18.12 8.76 -7.87
N ALA A 477 16.81 8.73 -8.17
CA ALA A 477 16.27 8.06 -9.34
C ALA A 477 16.88 8.60 -10.64
N ASP A 478 16.96 9.93 -10.81
CA ASP A 478 17.51 10.55 -12.01
C ASP A 478 19.01 10.27 -12.18
N VAL A 479 19.77 10.25 -11.08
CA VAL A 479 21.20 9.87 -11.06
C VAL A 479 21.38 8.40 -11.41
N VAL A 480 20.61 7.49 -10.80
CA VAL A 480 20.72 6.04 -11.04
C VAL A 480 20.45 5.71 -12.50
N LEU A 481 19.40 6.27 -13.09
CA LEU A 481 19.07 6.03 -14.51
C LEU A 481 20.18 6.54 -15.44
N THR A 482 20.77 7.68 -15.13
CA THR A 482 21.90 8.23 -15.90
C THR A 482 23.16 7.37 -15.72
N ALA A 483 23.45 6.94 -14.49
CA ALA A 483 24.60 6.09 -14.17
C ALA A 483 24.50 4.71 -14.84
N ARG A 484 23.29 4.15 -14.95
CA ARG A 484 22.99 2.92 -15.70
C ARG A 484 23.35 3.08 -17.18
N ASP A 485 22.89 4.16 -17.80
CA ASP A 485 23.10 4.40 -19.23
C ASP A 485 24.58 4.64 -19.57
N LEU A 486 25.35 5.16 -18.60
CA LEU A 486 26.80 5.32 -18.67
C LEU A 486 27.60 4.06 -18.26
N GLY A 487 26.93 3.02 -17.73
CA GLY A 487 27.57 1.77 -17.28
C GLY A 487 28.53 1.98 -16.11
N LEU A 488 28.11 2.73 -15.08
CA LEU A 488 28.95 3.09 -13.94
C LEU A 488 28.90 2.11 -12.75
N PHE A 489 27.99 1.13 -12.77
CA PHE A 489 27.85 0.12 -11.73
C PHE A 489 27.44 -1.23 -12.33
N THR A 490 27.66 -2.31 -11.58
CA THR A 490 27.42 -3.71 -11.98
C THR A 490 26.19 -4.33 -11.33
N ALA A 491 25.79 -3.80 -10.17
CA ALA A 491 24.55 -4.14 -9.48
C ALA A 491 24.07 -3.00 -8.59
N ILE A 492 22.77 -3.02 -8.30
CA ILE A 492 22.08 -2.06 -7.44
C ILE A 492 20.97 -2.79 -6.67
N THR A 493 20.70 -2.37 -5.44
CA THR A 493 19.53 -2.78 -4.66
C THR A 493 19.03 -1.63 -3.79
N ASP A 494 17.77 -1.70 -3.39
CA ASP A 494 17.20 -0.78 -2.41
C ASP A 494 17.76 -1.04 -1.00
N CYS A 495 17.65 -0.06 -0.12
CA CYS A 495 17.99 -0.20 1.30
C CYS A 495 16.71 -0.01 2.13
N GLY A 496 15.92 -1.07 2.24
CA GLY A 496 14.66 -1.12 2.98
C GLY A 496 14.79 -1.75 4.37
N ALA A 497 13.99 -2.79 4.63
CA ALA A 497 13.95 -3.49 5.91
C ALA A 497 15.30 -4.14 6.25
N GLY A 498 15.76 -4.01 7.50
CA GLY A 498 17.10 -4.43 7.92
C GLY A 498 18.25 -3.55 7.39
N GLY A 499 17.99 -2.53 6.57
CA GLY A 499 18.96 -1.53 6.18
C GLY A 499 20.15 -2.08 5.39
N PHE A 500 21.35 -1.62 5.75
CA PHE A 500 22.58 -2.13 5.13
C PHE A 500 22.80 -3.62 5.40
N SER A 501 22.24 -4.15 6.50
CA SER A 501 22.32 -5.57 6.82
C SER A 501 21.72 -6.47 5.74
N SER A 502 20.52 -6.15 5.27
CA SER A 502 19.89 -6.88 4.17
C SER A 502 20.56 -6.52 2.85
N ALA A 503 20.64 -5.24 2.50
CA ALA A 503 21.12 -4.81 1.18
C ALA A 503 22.54 -5.32 0.86
N VAL A 504 23.50 -5.17 1.78
CA VAL A 504 24.87 -5.64 1.57
C VAL A 504 24.99 -7.15 1.81
N GLY A 505 24.23 -7.70 2.77
CA GLY A 505 24.23 -9.12 3.07
C GLY A 505 23.74 -9.99 1.90
N GLU A 506 22.70 -9.55 1.20
CA GLU A 506 22.12 -10.21 0.02
C GLU A 506 23.02 -10.02 -1.21
N MET A 507 23.47 -8.80 -1.50
CA MET A 507 24.41 -8.57 -2.61
C MET A 507 25.73 -9.34 -2.42
N GLY A 508 26.14 -9.55 -1.18
CA GLY A 508 27.36 -10.26 -0.83
C GLY A 508 27.21 -11.77 -0.65
N GLU A 509 26.02 -12.36 -0.78
CA GLU A 509 25.74 -13.75 -0.39
C GLU A 509 26.78 -14.76 -0.91
N GLU A 510 27.09 -14.69 -2.21
CA GLU A 510 27.99 -15.63 -2.89
C GLU A 510 29.47 -15.17 -2.91
N ILE A 511 29.75 -13.94 -2.46
CA ILE A 511 31.09 -13.32 -2.55
C ILE A 511 31.70 -13.14 -1.16
N GLY A 512 30.98 -12.45 -0.28
CA GLY A 512 31.50 -11.83 0.94
C GLY A 512 31.61 -10.31 0.79
N ALA A 513 31.72 -9.62 1.93
CA ALA A 513 31.76 -8.16 2.01
C ALA A 513 32.58 -7.69 3.21
N GLU A 514 33.39 -6.65 3.01
CA GLU A 514 33.98 -5.87 4.09
C GLU A 514 33.31 -4.49 4.14
N VAL A 515 32.70 -4.14 5.27
CA VAL A 515 31.93 -2.90 5.47
C VAL A 515 32.58 -2.02 6.54
N TRP A 516 32.66 -0.71 6.28
CA TRP A 516 33.23 0.33 7.14
C TRP A 516 32.11 1.25 7.63
N LEU A 517 31.52 0.90 8.77
CA LEU A 517 30.32 1.55 9.31
C LEU A 517 30.57 3.02 9.68
N ASP A 518 31.78 3.38 10.09
CA ASP A 518 32.14 4.76 10.42
C ASP A 518 32.21 5.70 9.20
N LYS A 519 32.12 5.16 7.98
CA LYS A 519 32.01 5.95 6.75
C LYS A 519 30.58 6.23 6.31
N ALA A 520 29.59 5.54 6.87
CA ALA A 520 28.20 5.76 6.48
C ALA A 520 27.77 7.20 6.81
N PRO A 521 27.10 7.91 5.87
CA PRO A 521 26.68 9.29 6.12
C PRO A 521 25.55 9.31 7.16
N LEU A 522 25.66 10.14 8.19
CA LEU A 522 24.74 10.19 9.33
C LEU A 522 23.89 11.47 9.36
N LYS A 523 22.62 11.37 9.75
CA LYS A 523 21.73 12.53 9.99
C LYS A 523 22.20 13.38 11.16
N TYR A 524 22.70 12.73 12.22
CA TYR A 524 23.21 13.34 13.44
C TYR A 524 24.26 12.43 14.10
N ALA A 525 25.13 13.03 14.91
CA ALA A 525 26.09 12.28 15.70
C ALA A 525 25.40 11.43 16.78
N GLY A 526 26.05 10.34 17.19
CA GLY A 526 25.63 9.56 18.34
C GLY A 526 25.03 8.19 18.05
N LEU A 527 24.91 7.77 16.79
CA LEU A 527 24.52 6.40 16.44
C LEU A 527 25.63 5.40 16.80
N SER A 528 25.24 4.24 17.33
CA SER A 528 26.13 3.10 17.52
C SER A 528 26.41 2.39 16.19
N TYR A 529 27.46 1.56 16.13
CA TYR A 529 27.78 0.77 14.93
C TYR A 529 26.63 -0.18 14.54
N THR A 530 25.92 -0.74 15.53
CA THR A 530 24.74 -1.58 15.32
C THR A 530 23.59 -0.76 14.74
N GLU A 531 23.30 0.42 15.30
CA GLU A 531 22.23 1.31 14.79
C GLU A 531 22.51 1.77 13.34
N ILE A 532 23.76 2.03 12.97
CA ILE A 532 24.13 2.37 11.59
C ILE A 532 23.82 1.23 10.64
N TRP A 533 24.13 0.00 11.04
CA TRP A 533 24.02 -1.19 10.20
C TRP A 533 22.57 -1.59 9.91
N ILE A 534 21.71 -1.57 10.94
CA ILE A 534 20.32 -2.00 10.85
C ILE A 534 19.32 -0.85 10.65
N SER A 535 19.79 0.39 10.53
CA SER A 535 18.94 1.54 10.23
C SER A 535 18.16 1.32 8.94
N GLU A 536 16.85 1.53 8.98
CA GLU A 536 15.95 1.45 7.83
C GLU A 536 15.62 2.85 7.30
N ALA A 537 16.53 3.82 7.48
CA ALA A 537 16.37 5.16 6.93
C ALA A 537 16.07 5.13 5.42
N GLN A 538 15.10 5.94 5.00
CA GLN A 538 14.59 5.96 3.63
C GLN A 538 15.55 6.59 2.60
N GLU A 539 15.14 6.49 1.32
CA GLU A 539 15.80 7.09 0.15
C GLU A 539 17.25 6.65 -0.08
N ARG A 540 17.60 5.43 0.36
CA ARG A 540 18.94 4.87 0.21
C ARG A 540 18.94 3.71 -0.79
N MET A 541 19.97 3.70 -1.65
CA MET A 541 20.30 2.60 -2.55
C MET A 541 21.74 2.15 -2.28
N VAL A 542 22.02 0.86 -2.50
CA VAL A 542 23.38 0.30 -2.44
C VAL A 542 23.81 -0.16 -3.84
N LEU A 543 24.97 0.28 -4.28
CA LEU A 543 25.54 -0.03 -5.60
C LEU A 543 26.84 -0.84 -5.45
N SER A 544 27.04 -1.77 -6.38
CA SER A 544 28.32 -2.44 -6.66
C SER A 544 29.03 -1.68 -7.78
N VAL A 545 30.14 -1.01 -7.46
CA VAL A 545 30.79 -0.02 -8.35
C VAL A 545 32.23 -0.41 -8.63
N PRO A 546 32.62 -0.64 -9.89
CA PRO A 546 34.02 -0.85 -10.24
C PRO A 546 34.88 0.35 -9.82
N GLU A 547 36.06 0.07 -9.25
CA GLU A 547 36.91 1.11 -8.66
C GLU A 547 37.34 2.19 -9.67
N ASP A 548 37.49 1.84 -10.95
CA ASP A 548 37.79 2.79 -12.04
C ASP A 548 36.61 3.66 -12.46
N LYS A 549 35.37 3.31 -12.04
CA LYS A 549 34.14 4.07 -12.31
C LYS A 549 33.72 4.98 -11.17
N TRP A 550 34.25 4.76 -9.96
CA TRP A 550 33.89 5.52 -8.76
C TRP A 550 33.90 7.03 -8.96
N GLN A 551 34.99 7.59 -9.51
CA GLN A 551 35.11 9.04 -9.65
C GLN A 551 34.01 9.61 -10.57
N ALA A 552 33.70 8.91 -11.67
CA ALA A 552 32.65 9.33 -12.60
C ALA A 552 31.26 9.28 -11.96
N LEU A 553 30.97 8.23 -11.16
CA LEU A 553 29.72 8.14 -10.40
C LEU A 553 29.63 9.25 -9.35
N HIS A 554 30.69 9.46 -8.57
CA HIS A 554 30.73 10.49 -7.54
C HIS A 554 30.52 11.90 -8.13
N ASP A 555 31.17 12.21 -9.26
CA ASP A 555 31.01 13.50 -9.94
C ASP A 555 29.59 13.70 -10.47
N LEU A 556 28.95 12.62 -10.98
CA LEU A 556 27.54 12.65 -11.40
C LEU A 556 26.61 12.91 -10.21
N CYS A 557 26.75 12.17 -9.11
CA CYS A 557 25.95 12.36 -7.91
C CYS A 557 26.10 13.79 -7.37
N ALA A 558 27.33 14.31 -7.30
CA ALA A 558 27.60 15.66 -6.83
C ALA A 558 26.97 16.75 -7.71
N ALA A 559 26.94 16.56 -9.04
CA ALA A 559 26.31 17.50 -9.97
C ALA A 559 24.79 17.63 -9.75
N GLU A 560 24.14 16.53 -9.35
CA GLU A 560 22.70 16.47 -9.07
C GLU A 560 22.37 16.64 -7.57
N SER A 561 23.36 17.03 -6.74
CA SER A 561 23.21 17.18 -5.28
C SER A 561 22.67 15.91 -4.59
N VAL A 562 23.17 14.75 -5.01
CA VAL A 562 22.95 13.44 -4.38
C VAL A 562 24.22 13.03 -3.64
N GLU A 563 24.08 12.63 -2.38
CA GLU A 563 25.22 12.15 -1.59
C GLU A 563 25.55 10.70 -1.99
N ALA A 564 26.83 10.42 -2.20
CA ALA A 564 27.33 9.07 -2.51
C ALA A 564 28.62 8.80 -1.75
N THR A 565 28.68 7.66 -1.05
CA THR A 565 29.78 7.34 -0.15
C THR A 565 30.19 5.87 -0.28
N VAL A 566 31.49 5.63 -0.43
CA VAL A 566 32.05 4.27 -0.36
C VAL A 566 32.04 3.80 1.09
N ILE A 567 31.24 2.78 1.38
CA ILE A 567 31.08 2.18 2.70
C ILE A 567 31.72 0.80 2.82
N GLY A 568 32.31 0.26 1.75
CA GLY A 568 32.95 -1.05 1.81
C GLY A 568 33.45 -1.56 0.47
N ARG A 569 33.74 -2.85 0.42
CA ARG A 569 34.15 -3.59 -0.78
C ARG A 569 33.61 -5.02 -0.75
N PHE A 570 33.16 -5.53 -1.90
CA PHE A 570 32.84 -6.94 -2.07
C PHE A 570 34.12 -7.75 -2.17
N GLU A 571 34.36 -8.63 -1.21
CA GLU A 571 35.61 -9.39 -1.06
C GLU A 571 35.29 -10.89 -1.15
N PRO A 572 35.91 -11.67 -2.07
CA PRO A 572 35.58 -13.07 -2.35
C PRO A 572 36.09 -14.02 -1.25
N THR A 573 35.68 -13.76 -0.01
CA THR A 573 36.08 -14.47 1.21
C THR A 573 34.99 -15.42 1.72
N GLY A 574 33.76 -15.28 1.21
CA GLY A 574 32.56 -15.95 1.74
C GLY A 574 32.17 -15.47 3.15
N ARG A 575 32.63 -14.28 3.56
CA ARG A 575 32.40 -13.72 4.90
C ARG A 575 31.89 -12.28 4.83
N LEU A 576 31.02 -11.94 5.77
CA LEU A 576 30.60 -10.58 6.10
C LEU A 576 31.45 -10.07 7.27
N VAL A 577 32.32 -9.09 7.00
CA VAL A 577 33.20 -8.46 7.99
C VAL A 577 32.78 -7.01 8.19
N LEU A 578 32.34 -6.68 9.40
CA LEU A 578 31.87 -5.34 9.77
C LEU A 578 32.93 -4.65 10.62
N LYS A 579 33.31 -3.42 10.24
CA LYS A 579 34.31 -2.61 10.95
C LYS A 579 33.74 -1.26 11.39
N TYR A 580 34.19 -0.78 12.54
CA TYR A 580 33.95 0.57 13.04
C TYR A 580 35.26 1.17 13.59
N HIS A 581 35.80 2.21 12.94
CA HIS A 581 37.11 2.78 13.26
C HIS A 581 38.21 1.71 13.36
N ASP A 582 38.33 0.89 12.31
CA ASP A 582 39.25 -0.27 12.19
C ASP A 582 39.04 -1.43 13.18
N ASN A 583 38.12 -1.32 14.15
CA ASN A 583 37.75 -2.42 15.02
C ASN A 583 36.77 -3.35 14.29
N VAL A 584 37.06 -4.65 14.25
CA VAL A 584 36.08 -5.64 13.78
C VAL A 584 34.98 -5.75 14.83
N VAL A 585 33.78 -5.33 14.45
CA VAL A 585 32.58 -5.38 15.30
C VAL A 585 31.69 -6.56 14.97
N GLY A 586 31.82 -7.18 13.79
CA GLY A 586 31.13 -8.42 13.43
C GLY A 586 31.86 -9.21 12.34
N ASP A 587 31.79 -10.54 12.40
CA ASP A 587 32.44 -11.46 11.46
C ASP A 587 31.66 -12.79 11.32
N LEU A 588 30.83 -12.87 10.28
CA LEU A 588 29.96 -14.02 10.00
C LEU A 588 30.26 -14.64 8.62
N PRO A 589 30.31 -15.99 8.51
CA PRO A 589 30.24 -16.66 7.21
C PRO A 589 28.88 -16.39 6.54
N MET A 590 28.87 -16.08 5.24
CA MET A 590 27.64 -15.86 4.48
C MET A 590 26.74 -17.11 4.45
N ASP A 591 27.34 -18.31 4.41
CA ASP A 591 26.58 -19.57 4.44
C ASP A 591 25.78 -19.77 5.74
N VAL A 592 26.33 -19.35 6.89
CA VAL A 592 25.58 -19.39 8.16
C VAL A 592 24.46 -18.36 8.14
N LEU A 593 24.71 -17.18 7.56
CA LEU A 593 23.72 -16.11 7.47
C LEU A 593 22.51 -16.52 6.61
N HIS A 594 22.72 -17.14 5.45
CA HIS A 594 21.65 -17.42 4.48
C HIS A 594 21.12 -18.87 4.52
N ASN A 595 21.95 -19.85 4.89
CA ASN A 595 21.58 -21.28 4.92
C ASN A 595 21.55 -21.90 6.34
N GLY A 596 21.86 -21.12 7.38
CA GLY A 596 21.98 -21.63 8.76
C GLY A 596 20.66 -21.83 9.52
N ARG A 597 19.52 -21.40 8.98
CA ARG A 597 18.21 -21.47 9.66
C ARG A 597 17.75 -22.92 9.86
N PRO A 598 17.23 -23.30 11.06
CA PRO A 598 16.77 -24.67 11.30
C PRO A 598 15.52 -25.03 10.49
N PRO A 599 15.39 -26.29 9.99
CA PRO A 599 14.20 -26.73 9.28
C PRO A 599 13.07 -27.10 10.25
N VAL A 600 12.05 -26.26 10.34
CA VAL A 600 10.83 -26.51 11.14
C VAL A 600 9.68 -26.96 10.21
N VAL A 601 8.94 -27.99 10.62
CA VAL A 601 7.73 -28.45 9.90
C VAL A 601 6.49 -27.93 10.61
N ARG A 602 5.71 -27.08 9.95
CA ARG A 602 4.45 -26.54 10.47
C ARG A 602 3.27 -27.44 10.08
N GLN A 603 2.25 -27.52 10.94
CA GLN A 603 1.02 -28.25 10.66
C GLN A 603 -0.04 -27.28 10.13
N ALA A 604 -0.75 -27.68 9.08
CA ALA A 604 -1.79 -26.88 8.45
C ALA A 604 -3.01 -27.75 8.19
N THR A 605 -4.20 -27.28 8.56
CA THR A 605 -5.46 -28.01 8.38
C THR A 605 -6.51 -27.08 7.84
N TYR A 606 -7.21 -27.46 6.78
CA TYR A 606 -8.32 -26.69 6.25
C TYR A 606 -9.55 -27.55 6.05
N SER A 607 -10.72 -27.00 6.33
CA SER A 607 -12.01 -27.62 6.03
C SER A 607 -13.01 -26.49 5.80
N PRO A 608 -13.51 -26.30 4.57
CA PRO A 608 -14.46 -25.24 4.30
C PRO A 608 -15.76 -25.49 5.09
N PRO A 609 -16.41 -24.44 5.63
CA PRO A 609 -17.72 -24.58 6.21
C PRO A 609 -18.72 -25.14 5.18
N PRO A 610 -19.68 -25.99 5.60
CA PRO A 610 -20.69 -26.51 4.69
C PRO A 610 -21.56 -25.36 4.17
N THR A 611 -21.87 -25.36 2.87
CA THR A 611 -22.80 -24.39 2.29
C THR A 611 -24.19 -24.53 2.93
N THR A 612 -24.68 -23.44 3.51
CA THR A 612 -26.05 -23.33 4.03
C THR A 612 -26.90 -22.44 3.11
N PRO A 613 -28.24 -22.55 3.15
CA PRO A 613 -29.11 -21.58 2.49
C PRO A 613 -28.85 -20.15 2.99
N LEU A 614 -29.07 -19.16 2.14
CA LEU A 614 -28.98 -17.75 2.51
C LEU A 614 -30.10 -17.42 3.52
N GLN A 615 -29.74 -16.85 4.68
CA GLN A 615 -30.67 -16.57 5.78
C GLN A 615 -30.28 -15.28 6.52
N PRO A 616 -31.24 -14.59 7.18
CA PRO A 616 -30.94 -13.43 8.01
C PRO A 616 -30.00 -13.79 9.17
N LEU A 617 -29.02 -12.93 9.45
CA LEU A 617 -28.14 -13.07 10.60
C LEU A 617 -28.86 -12.59 11.88
N ALA A 618 -28.57 -13.24 13.00
CA ALA A 618 -29.11 -12.85 14.31
C ALA A 618 -28.26 -11.70 14.91
N GLY A 619 -28.84 -10.49 15.01
CA GLY A 619 -28.19 -9.32 15.63
C GLY A 619 -28.48 -8.02 14.86
N GLU A 620 -28.26 -6.87 15.52
CA GLU A 620 -28.19 -5.56 14.84
C GLU A 620 -26.87 -5.49 14.08
N SER A 621 -26.89 -5.15 12.78
CA SER A 621 -25.65 -4.86 12.04
C SER A 621 -25.02 -3.60 12.59
N SER A 622 -23.70 -3.60 12.77
CA SER A 622 -22.89 -2.47 13.27
C SER A 622 -22.75 -1.29 12.31
N GLY A 623 -23.38 -1.34 11.13
CA GLY A 623 -23.42 -0.27 10.12
C GLY A 623 -24.78 0.42 9.97
N SER A 624 -24.77 1.63 9.40
CA SER A 624 -25.92 2.54 9.32
C SER A 624 -27.04 2.17 8.33
N LEU A 625 -27.07 0.98 7.71
CA LEU A 625 -28.18 0.59 6.82
C LEU A 625 -28.41 -0.94 6.71
N PRO A 626 -29.14 -1.59 7.63
CA PRO A 626 -29.88 -2.81 7.30
C PRO A 626 -31.33 -2.46 6.91
N LEU A 627 -31.76 -2.85 5.71
CA LEU A 627 -33.18 -2.77 5.29
C LEU A 627 -34.03 -3.85 5.97
N ALA A 628 -33.43 -4.97 6.38
CA ALA A 628 -34.11 -6.12 6.96
C ALA A 628 -34.06 -6.09 8.50
N GLY A 629 -34.81 -5.18 9.12
CA GLY A 629 -35.15 -5.31 10.53
C GLY A 629 -36.10 -6.49 10.74
N ASN A 630 -35.63 -7.57 11.37
CA ASN A 630 -36.43 -8.72 11.85
C ASN A 630 -37.35 -9.42 10.83
N ALA A 631 -36.86 -9.71 9.62
CA ALA A 631 -37.61 -10.51 8.65
C ALA A 631 -37.48 -12.02 8.91
N GLY A 632 -38.58 -12.78 8.86
CA GLY A 632 -38.58 -14.25 9.03
C GLY A 632 -38.17 -15.01 7.77
N GLU A 633 -37.94 -16.33 7.88
CA GLU A 633 -37.52 -17.23 6.77
C GLU A 633 -38.39 -17.16 5.49
N GLY A 634 -39.64 -16.64 5.60
CA GLY A 634 -40.57 -16.47 4.47
C GLY A 634 -40.56 -15.09 3.79
N GLU A 635 -39.86 -14.09 4.34
CA GLU A 635 -39.88 -12.68 3.87
C GLU A 635 -38.64 -12.28 3.04
N LEU A 636 -37.64 -13.18 2.91
CA LEU A 636 -36.48 -12.98 2.01
C LEU A 636 -36.88 -12.79 0.53
N ALA A 637 -38.03 -13.36 0.13
CA ALA A 637 -38.57 -13.23 -1.23
C ALA A 637 -39.26 -11.88 -1.50
N GLU A 638 -39.43 -11.03 -0.49
CA GLU A 638 -40.08 -9.72 -0.57
C GLU A 638 -39.11 -8.55 -0.28
N LEU A 639 -37.79 -8.78 -0.32
CA LEU A 639 -36.82 -7.70 -0.20
C LEU A 639 -36.92 -6.76 -1.41
N ASP A 640 -37.02 -5.46 -1.14
CA ASP A 640 -37.07 -4.44 -2.17
C ASP A 640 -35.73 -4.38 -2.93
N LEU A 641 -35.75 -4.84 -4.19
CA LEU A 641 -34.58 -4.89 -5.06
C LEU A 641 -34.08 -3.48 -5.40
N ALA A 642 -34.96 -2.48 -5.52
CA ALA A 642 -34.55 -1.10 -5.77
C ALA A 642 -33.84 -0.51 -4.54
N ALA A 643 -34.38 -0.75 -3.35
CA ALA A 643 -33.72 -0.35 -2.10
C ALA A 643 -32.37 -1.08 -1.91
N SER A 644 -32.30 -2.37 -2.28
CA SER A 644 -31.05 -3.13 -2.25
C SER A 644 -29.99 -2.54 -3.19
N LEU A 645 -30.36 -2.17 -4.42
CA LEU A 645 -29.43 -1.53 -5.36
C LEU A 645 -28.90 -0.19 -4.80
N LEU A 646 -29.77 0.66 -4.25
CA LEU A 646 -29.35 1.93 -3.64
C LEU A 646 -28.42 1.71 -2.45
N ALA A 647 -28.71 0.72 -1.59
CA ALA A 647 -27.87 0.39 -0.45
C ALA A 647 -26.51 -0.20 -0.88
N ILE A 648 -26.48 -1.03 -1.93
CA ILE A 648 -25.25 -1.55 -2.53
C ILE A 648 -24.41 -0.40 -3.07
N LEU A 649 -24.98 0.49 -3.88
CA LEU A 649 -24.26 1.67 -4.41
C LEU A 649 -23.75 2.58 -3.29
N ALA A 650 -24.49 2.68 -2.17
CA ALA A 650 -24.08 3.43 -0.99
C ALA A 650 -23.10 2.68 -0.07
N SER A 651 -22.83 1.40 -0.31
CA SER A 651 -21.85 0.62 0.46
C SER A 651 -20.45 1.17 0.23
N PRO A 652 -19.62 1.41 1.26
CA PRO A 652 -18.26 1.93 1.08
C PRO A 652 -17.38 1.14 0.10
N ASN A 653 -17.64 -0.16 -0.07
CA ASN A 653 -16.92 -1.03 -1.01
C ASN A 653 -17.25 -0.71 -2.47
N VAL A 654 -18.51 -0.35 -2.77
CA VAL A 654 -18.98 -0.03 -4.14
C VAL A 654 -18.95 1.48 -4.42
N ALA A 655 -19.25 2.29 -3.40
CA ALA A 655 -19.34 3.75 -3.48
C ALA A 655 -18.12 4.41 -4.11
N SER A 656 -18.32 5.63 -4.62
CA SER A 656 -17.29 6.38 -5.33
C SER A 656 -16.01 6.58 -4.51
N LYS A 657 -14.87 6.27 -5.12
CA LYS A 657 -13.52 6.53 -4.56
C LYS A 657 -12.94 7.87 -5.07
N GLU A 658 -13.76 8.72 -5.69
CA GLU A 658 -13.37 9.97 -6.33
C GLU A 658 -12.56 10.91 -5.42
N TRP A 659 -12.91 11.00 -4.14
CA TRP A 659 -12.21 11.86 -3.19
C TRP A 659 -10.74 11.45 -2.96
N ILE A 660 -10.43 10.16 -3.12
CA ILE A 660 -9.06 9.62 -3.05
C ILE A 660 -8.38 9.92 -4.38
N ILE A 661 -8.98 9.44 -5.46
CA ILE A 661 -8.38 9.45 -6.80
C ILE A 661 -8.02 10.87 -7.24
N ARG A 662 -8.90 11.86 -7.01
CA ARG A 662 -8.66 13.26 -7.45
C ARG A 662 -7.49 13.96 -6.75
N GLN A 663 -6.95 13.37 -5.69
CA GLN A 663 -5.79 13.93 -5.01
C GLN A 663 -4.47 13.54 -5.69
N TYR A 664 -4.45 12.44 -6.44
CA TYR A 664 -3.26 11.94 -7.11
C TYR A 664 -3.08 12.57 -8.49
N ASP A 665 -1.83 12.68 -8.91
CA ASP A 665 -1.51 12.99 -10.30
C ASP A 665 -1.77 11.75 -11.19
N HIS A 666 -2.42 11.96 -12.33
CA HIS A 666 -2.75 10.94 -13.33
C HIS A 666 -2.15 11.20 -14.70
N GLU A 667 -1.34 12.25 -14.85
CA GLU A 667 -0.98 12.85 -16.16
C GLU A 667 0.52 13.10 -16.32
N VAL A 668 1.25 13.21 -15.21
CA VAL A 668 2.70 13.41 -15.22
C VAL A 668 3.37 12.33 -16.06
N GLN A 669 4.43 12.73 -16.78
CA GLN A 669 5.09 11.98 -17.85
C GLN A 669 4.31 11.81 -19.16
N GLY A 670 3.00 12.11 -19.22
CA GLY A 670 2.20 12.14 -20.46
C GLY A 670 1.87 10.77 -21.05
N GLY A 671 1.96 9.71 -20.24
CA GLY A 671 1.76 8.32 -20.66
C GLY A 671 0.31 7.82 -20.62
N SER A 672 -0.55 8.43 -19.79
CA SER A 672 -1.91 7.94 -19.54
C SER A 672 -2.78 7.91 -20.79
N ALA A 673 -3.47 6.80 -21.00
CA ALA A 673 -4.39 6.58 -22.12
C ALA A 673 -5.82 6.29 -21.64
N LEU A 674 -5.95 5.48 -20.58
CA LEU A 674 -7.21 5.29 -19.84
C LEU A 674 -6.94 5.51 -18.36
N LYS A 675 -7.74 6.38 -17.74
CA LYS A 675 -7.58 6.87 -16.37
C LYS A 675 -8.54 6.13 -15.43
N PRO A 676 -8.29 6.18 -14.11
CA PRO A 676 -9.16 5.52 -13.12
C PRO A 676 -10.57 6.12 -13.02
N LEU A 677 -10.78 7.36 -13.48
CA LEU A 677 -12.12 7.96 -13.65
C LEU A 677 -12.43 8.20 -15.13
N VAL A 678 -13.60 7.75 -15.57
CA VAL A 678 -14.08 7.80 -16.96
C VAL A 678 -15.50 8.41 -17.03
N GLY A 679 -16.11 8.40 -18.22
CA GLY A 679 -17.45 8.97 -18.42
C GLY A 679 -17.46 10.46 -18.73
N VAL A 680 -18.67 10.99 -18.94
CA VAL A 680 -18.92 12.34 -19.46
C VAL A 680 -18.40 13.43 -18.52
N ASN A 681 -18.38 13.17 -17.21
CA ASN A 681 -17.90 14.09 -16.18
C ASN A 681 -16.58 13.64 -15.53
N GLU A 682 -15.92 12.61 -16.06
CA GLU A 682 -14.71 12.02 -15.48
C GLU A 682 -14.90 11.66 -13.99
N ASP A 683 -15.99 10.96 -13.70
CA ASP A 683 -16.41 10.62 -12.34
C ASP A 683 -16.98 9.20 -12.20
N GLY A 684 -17.08 8.43 -13.28
CA GLY A 684 -17.39 6.99 -13.22
C GLY A 684 -16.14 6.14 -13.00
N PRO A 685 -16.24 4.96 -12.37
CA PRO A 685 -15.09 4.07 -12.17
C PRO A 685 -14.54 3.52 -13.48
N GLY A 686 -13.23 3.32 -13.58
CA GLY A 686 -12.61 2.53 -14.65
C GLY A 686 -12.18 1.15 -14.14
N ASP A 687 -12.42 0.09 -14.92
CA ASP A 687 -12.02 -1.28 -14.55
C ASP A 687 -10.50 -1.44 -14.41
N ALA A 688 -9.73 -0.73 -15.24
CA ALA A 688 -8.28 -0.79 -15.28
C ALA A 688 -7.69 0.51 -15.85
N ALA A 689 -6.44 0.79 -15.49
CA ALA A 689 -5.69 1.89 -16.09
C ALA A 689 -4.88 1.42 -17.30
N VAL A 690 -4.74 2.29 -18.30
CA VAL A 690 -3.89 2.02 -19.47
C VAL A 690 -2.87 3.12 -19.63
N VAL A 691 -1.58 2.77 -19.59
CA VAL A 691 -0.45 3.69 -19.70
C VAL A 691 0.47 3.33 -20.87
N ARG A 692 1.03 4.35 -21.54
CA ARG A 692 2.05 4.21 -22.58
C ARG A 692 3.42 4.54 -21.99
N PRO A 693 4.21 3.54 -21.58
CA PRO A 693 5.52 3.81 -20.98
C PRO A 693 6.54 4.34 -22.01
N VAL A 694 6.35 4.02 -23.30
CA VAL A 694 7.17 4.53 -24.42
C VAL A 694 6.32 5.51 -25.23
N LEU A 695 6.54 6.82 -25.02
CA LEU A 695 5.67 7.89 -25.57
C LEU A 695 5.57 7.92 -27.11
N GLY A 696 6.59 7.42 -27.81
CA GLY A 696 6.60 7.30 -29.27
C GLY A 696 5.83 6.09 -29.81
N SER A 697 5.35 5.20 -28.95
CA SER A 697 4.64 3.97 -29.29
C SER A 697 3.14 4.08 -28.98
N ARG A 698 2.33 3.29 -29.70
CA ARG A 698 0.92 3.08 -29.37
C ARG A 698 0.72 1.89 -28.45
N ARG A 699 1.75 1.08 -28.23
CA ARG A 699 1.73 -0.05 -27.29
C ARG A 699 1.54 0.48 -25.87
N GLY A 700 0.69 -0.20 -25.10
CA GLY A 700 0.36 0.18 -23.73
C GLY A 700 0.43 -0.98 -22.76
N VAL A 701 0.42 -0.62 -21.49
CA VAL A 701 0.42 -1.50 -20.33
C VAL A 701 -0.91 -1.27 -19.63
N VAL A 702 -1.56 -2.36 -19.25
CA VAL A 702 -2.82 -2.33 -18.51
C VAL A 702 -2.52 -2.73 -17.07
N ILE A 703 -3.04 -1.97 -16.10
CA ILE A 703 -2.86 -2.21 -14.67
C ILE A 703 -4.24 -2.36 -14.03
N SER A 704 -4.46 -3.48 -13.37
CA SER A 704 -5.69 -3.78 -12.63
C SER A 704 -5.41 -4.60 -11.37
N CYS A 705 -6.44 -4.80 -10.55
CA CYS A 705 -6.39 -5.64 -9.37
C CYS A 705 -7.71 -6.37 -9.15
N GLY A 706 -7.70 -7.33 -8.22
CA GLY A 706 -8.87 -8.04 -7.70
C GLY A 706 -8.62 -8.56 -6.30
N MET A 707 -9.64 -8.51 -5.42
CA MET A 707 -9.54 -8.92 -4.02
C MET A 707 -10.93 -9.13 -3.41
N ASN A 708 -11.18 -10.32 -2.84
CA ASN A 708 -12.52 -10.71 -2.36
C ASN A 708 -12.54 -11.31 -0.94
N PRO A 709 -12.16 -10.57 0.13
CA PRO A 709 -11.90 -11.15 1.45
C PRO A 709 -13.10 -11.88 2.07
N ARG A 710 -14.34 -11.41 1.82
CA ARG A 710 -15.56 -12.07 2.33
C ARG A 710 -15.81 -13.45 1.74
N TYR A 711 -15.29 -13.74 0.55
CA TYR A 711 -15.38 -15.09 -0.01
C TYR A 711 -14.50 -16.06 0.79
N GLY A 712 -13.42 -15.56 1.41
CA GLY A 712 -12.48 -16.37 2.19
C GLY A 712 -13.07 -16.93 3.48
N GLU A 713 -14.14 -16.31 4.00
CA GLU A 713 -14.93 -16.85 5.13
C GLU A 713 -15.66 -18.14 4.77
N LEU A 714 -16.01 -18.29 3.49
CA LEU A 714 -16.75 -19.43 2.96
C LEU A 714 -15.81 -20.47 2.34
N ASP A 715 -14.86 -20.03 1.51
CA ASP A 715 -13.83 -20.89 0.94
C ASP A 715 -12.61 -20.07 0.45
N ALA A 716 -11.44 -20.31 1.04
CA ALA A 716 -10.20 -19.62 0.71
C ALA A 716 -9.67 -19.95 -0.71
N TYR A 717 -10.01 -21.11 -1.27
CA TYR A 717 -9.66 -21.44 -2.67
C TYR A 717 -10.47 -20.56 -3.61
N HIS A 718 -11.78 -20.46 -3.38
CA HIS A 718 -12.67 -19.70 -4.26
C HIS A 718 -12.51 -18.19 -4.09
N MET A 719 -12.12 -17.71 -2.90
CA MET A 719 -11.62 -16.35 -2.70
C MET A 719 -10.44 -16.02 -3.62
N ALA A 720 -9.38 -16.85 -3.57
CA ALA A 720 -8.19 -16.64 -4.38
C ALA A 720 -8.49 -16.78 -5.88
N ALA A 721 -9.30 -17.77 -6.27
CA ALA A 721 -9.73 -17.94 -7.66
C ALA A 721 -10.48 -16.71 -8.18
N SER A 722 -11.40 -16.16 -7.39
CA SER A 722 -12.20 -14.97 -7.77
C SER A 722 -11.32 -13.73 -7.86
N ALA A 723 -10.37 -13.53 -6.94
CA ALA A 723 -9.40 -12.43 -7.02
C ALA A 723 -8.53 -12.50 -8.30
N ILE A 724 -8.11 -13.70 -8.71
CA ILE A 724 -7.38 -13.90 -9.98
C ILE A 724 -8.27 -13.63 -11.19
N ASP A 725 -9.50 -14.17 -11.21
CA ASP A 725 -10.46 -13.92 -12.28
C ASP A 725 -10.70 -12.42 -12.44
N GLU A 726 -11.05 -11.72 -11.36
CA GLU A 726 -11.35 -10.29 -11.36
C GLU A 726 -10.17 -9.44 -11.86
N ALA A 727 -8.95 -9.68 -11.36
CA ALA A 727 -7.76 -8.95 -11.80
C ALA A 727 -7.53 -9.12 -13.32
N VAL A 728 -7.65 -10.35 -13.83
CA VAL A 728 -7.50 -10.65 -15.27
C VAL A 728 -8.68 -10.10 -16.08
N ARG A 729 -9.89 -10.20 -15.54
CA ARG A 729 -11.14 -9.75 -16.15
C ARG A 729 -11.12 -8.24 -16.38
N ASN A 730 -10.68 -7.47 -15.40
CA ASN A 730 -10.50 -6.02 -15.48
C ASN A 730 -9.48 -5.62 -16.55
N CYS A 731 -8.36 -6.35 -16.66
CA CYS A 731 -7.41 -6.17 -17.75
C CYS A 731 -8.07 -6.37 -19.13
N VAL A 732 -8.86 -7.43 -19.29
CA VAL A 732 -9.50 -7.79 -20.56
C VAL A 732 -10.66 -6.83 -20.90
N ALA A 733 -11.38 -6.31 -19.89
CA ALA A 733 -12.47 -5.35 -20.08
C ALA A 733 -12.03 -4.11 -20.85
N VAL A 734 -10.80 -3.65 -20.62
CA VAL A 734 -10.20 -2.51 -21.34
C VAL A 734 -9.40 -2.90 -22.59
N GLY A 735 -9.33 -4.20 -22.90
CA GLY A 735 -8.79 -4.74 -24.15
C GLY A 735 -7.43 -5.43 -24.08
N ALA A 736 -6.85 -5.69 -22.90
CA ALA A 736 -5.59 -6.43 -22.78
C ALA A 736 -5.67 -7.80 -23.47
N ASP A 737 -4.56 -8.24 -24.09
CA ASP A 737 -4.44 -9.61 -24.61
C ASP A 737 -4.26 -10.57 -23.43
N PRO A 738 -5.19 -11.52 -23.17
CA PRO A 738 -5.09 -12.43 -22.04
C PRO A 738 -3.82 -13.29 -22.04
N ARG A 739 -3.18 -13.49 -23.20
CA ARG A 739 -1.91 -14.22 -23.32
C ARG A 739 -0.69 -13.41 -22.87
N ARG A 740 -0.88 -12.12 -22.60
CA ARG A 740 0.16 -11.15 -22.22
C ARG A 740 -0.17 -10.48 -20.87
N ILE A 741 -0.85 -11.21 -20.00
CA ILE A 741 -1.15 -10.78 -18.63
C ILE A 741 -0.25 -11.57 -17.67
N ALA A 742 0.49 -10.85 -16.84
CA ALA A 742 1.22 -11.39 -15.68
C ALA A 742 0.56 -10.90 -14.40
N VAL A 743 0.66 -11.68 -13.33
CA VAL A 743 0.03 -11.38 -12.04
C VAL A 743 1.04 -11.37 -10.89
N LEU A 744 0.64 -10.74 -9.79
CA LEU A 744 1.37 -10.73 -8.52
C LEU A 744 0.44 -11.15 -7.39
N ASP A 745 1.00 -11.82 -6.40
CA ASP A 745 0.32 -12.26 -5.18
C ASP A 745 0.77 -11.45 -3.97
N ASN A 746 -0.18 -10.86 -3.21
CA ASN A 746 0.13 -10.23 -1.93
C ASN A 746 -0.74 -10.83 -0.83
N PHE A 747 -0.16 -11.71 -0.01
CA PHE A 747 -0.85 -12.42 1.06
C PHE A 747 -0.85 -11.61 2.36
N CYS A 748 -2.02 -11.18 2.86
CA CYS A 748 -2.19 -10.62 4.20
C CYS A 748 -3.03 -11.56 5.07
N TRP A 749 -2.39 -12.17 6.07
CA TRP A 749 -3.03 -13.13 6.99
C TRP A 749 -2.77 -12.78 8.46
N GLY A 750 -3.64 -13.29 9.34
CA GLY A 750 -3.44 -13.29 10.79
C GLY A 750 -2.34 -14.25 11.25
N ASP A 751 -2.43 -14.74 12.50
CA ASP A 751 -1.44 -15.65 13.09
C ASP A 751 -1.44 -17.03 12.41
N CYS A 752 -0.36 -17.30 11.66
CA CYS A 752 -0.14 -18.55 10.92
C CYS A 752 0.52 -19.67 11.74
N GLU A 753 0.76 -19.47 13.04
CA GLU A 753 1.06 -20.57 13.96
C GLU A 753 -0.21 -21.38 14.30
N LYS A 754 -1.39 -20.81 14.06
CA LYS A 754 -2.68 -21.53 14.10
C LYS A 754 -2.84 -22.40 12.84
N ASN A 755 -3.05 -23.70 13.03
CA ASN A 755 -3.14 -24.68 11.94
C ASN A 755 -4.22 -24.33 10.90
N GLU A 756 -5.36 -23.81 11.35
CA GLU A 756 -6.49 -23.43 10.50
C GLU A 756 -6.20 -22.20 9.65
N THR A 757 -5.57 -21.18 10.26
CA THR A 757 -5.13 -19.97 9.56
C THR A 757 -4.11 -20.33 8.48
N LEU A 758 -3.07 -21.10 8.83
CA LEU A 758 -2.09 -21.59 7.85
C LEU A 758 -2.74 -22.48 6.79
N GLY A 759 -3.71 -23.30 7.18
CA GLY A 759 -4.49 -24.13 6.26
C GLY A 759 -5.21 -23.32 5.19
N SER A 760 -5.79 -22.16 5.56
CA SER A 760 -6.45 -21.26 4.62
C SER A 760 -5.46 -20.57 3.67
N LEU A 761 -4.27 -20.22 4.14
CA LEU A 761 -3.19 -19.67 3.31
C LEU A 761 -2.71 -20.69 2.27
N VAL A 762 -2.45 -21.94 2.69
CA VAL A 762 -2.09 -23.03 1.77
C VAL A 762 -3.19 -23.27 0.75
N ARG A 763 -4.47 -23.22 1.17
CA ARG A 763 -5.63 -23.39 0.28
C ARG A 763 -5.69 -22.29 -0.79
N ALA A 764 -5.40 -21.04 -0.44
CA ALA A 764 -5.31 -19.93 -1.39
C ALA A 764 -4.12 -20.10 -2.37
N ALA A 765 -2.95 -20.52 -1.88
CA ALA A 765 -1.78 -20.77 -2.74
C ALA A 765 -2.00 -21.90 -3.77
N LEU A 766 -2.78 -22.92 -3.41
CA LEU A 766 -3.21 -23.97 -4.35
C LEU A 766 -4.09 -23.41 -5.47
N ALA A 767 -5.03 -22.50 -5.16
CA ALA A 767 -5.82 -21.82 -6.17
C ALA A 767 -4.95 -20.97 -7.09
N CYS A 768 -3.96 -20.26 -6.55
CA CYS A 768 -2.97 -19.52 -7.35
C CYS A 768 -2.27 -20.43 -8.37
N HIS A 769 -1.76 -21.58 -7.92
CA HIS A 769 -1.13 -22.55 -8.82
C HIS A 769 -2.10 -23.02 -9.92
N ASP A 770 -3.30 -23.45 -9.54
CA ASP A 770 -4.24 -24.08 -10.46
C ASP A 770 -4.78 -23.08 -11.50
N LEU A 771 -5.19 -21.88 -11.07
CA LEU A 771 -5.71 -20.86 -11.99
C LEU A 771 -4.63 -20.28 -12.90
N SER A 772 -3.42 -20.04 -12.39
CA SER A 772 -2.30 -19.55 -13.21
C SER A 772 -2.01 -20.49 -14.38
N LEU A 773 -2.01 -21.80 -14.15
CA LEU A 773 -1.75 -22.79 -15.19
C LEU A 773 -2.84 -22.85 -16.27
N VAL A 774 -4.11 -22.68 -15.89
CA VAL A 774 -5.22 -22.75 -16.85
C VAL A 774 -5.35 -21.44 -17.64
N LEU A 775 -5.37 -20.31 -16.93
CA LEU A 775 -5.49 -18.97 -17.52
C LEU A 775 -4.22 -18.54 -18.27
N GLU A 776 -3.09 -19.24 -18.05
CA GLU A 776 -1.78 -18.93 -18.64
C GLU A 776 -1.25 -17.55 -18.20
N THR A 777 -1.52 -17.18 -16.94
CA THR A 777 -1.11 -15.92 -16.32
C THR A 777 -0.03 -16.19 -15.26
N PRO A 778 1.26 -15.93 -15.55
CA PRO A 778 2.34 -16.27 -14.65
C PRO A 778 2.38 -15.30 -13.48
N PHE A 779 2.66 -15.82 -12.27
CA PHE A 779 3.11 -15.00 -11.16
C PHE A 779 4.55 -14.56 -11.42
N VAL A 780 4.82 -13.26 -11.34
CA VAL A 780 6.15 -12.70 -11.66
C VAL A 780 6.84 -12.12 -10.43
N SER A 781 6.07 -11.74 -9.43
CA SER A 781 6.50 -11.16 -8.15
C SER A 781 5.37 -11.31 -7.13
N GLY A 782 5.66 -11.13 -5.85
CA GLY A 782 4.67 -11.11 -4.79
C GLY A 782 5.24 -10.59 -3.48
N LYS A 783 4.41 -10.65 -2.44
CA LYS A 783 4.77 -10.36 -1.05
C LYS A 783 3.84 -11.12 -0.09
N ASP A 784 4.28 -11.28 1.16
CA ASP A 784 3.41 -11.68 2.25
C ASP A 784 3.62 -10.79 3.48
N SER A 785 2.53 -10.60 4.21
CA SER A 785 2.44 -9.97 5.50
C SER A 785 1.61 -10.88 6.39
N LEU A 786 2.23 -11.44 7.43
CA LEU A 786 1.60 -12.38 8.36
C LEU A 786 1.50 -11.73 9.74
N ASN A 787 0.76 -12.37 10.65
CA ASN A 787 0.51 -11.87 12.00
C ASN A 787 -0.25 -10.54 12.04
N ASN A 788 -1.10 -10.29 11.04
CA ASN A 788 -1.97 -9.12 11.00
C ASN A 788 -3.12 -9.27 12.01
N GLU A 789 -2.81 -9.09 13.29
CA GLU A 789 -3.76 -9.12 14.41
C GLU A 789 -3.51 -7.90 15.32
N PHE A 790 -4.58 -7.36 15.91
CA PHE A 790 -4.50 -6.32 16.93
C PHE A 790 -5.06 -6.84 18.25
N SER A 791 -4.28 -6.72 19.32
CA SER A 791 -4.65 -7.18 20.66
C SER A 791 -4.66 -6.08 21.71
N TYR A 792 -5.68 -6.11 22.56
CA TYR A 792 -5.83 -5.17 23.67
C TYR A 792 -6.46 -5.84 24.88
N VAL A 793 -6.31 -5.20 26.04
CA VAL A 793 -6.99 -5.61 27.27
C VAL A 793 -8.21 -4.73 27.45
N ASP A 794 -9.40 -5.33 27.50
CA ASP A 794 -10.64 -4.58 27.70
C ASP A 794 -10.79 -4.07 29.15
N ALA A 795 -11.82 -3.27 29.40
CA ALA A 795 -12.12 -2.72 30.72
C ALA A 795 -12.40 -3.81 31.79
N ALA A 796 -12.69 -5.04 31.38
CA ALA A 796 -12.88 -6.20 32.26
C ALA A 796 -11.57 -6.97 32.53
N GLY A 797 -10.44 -6.55 31.95
CA GLY A 797 -9.15 -7.21 32.12
C GLY A 797 -8.93 -8.43 31.23
N THR A 798 -9.75 -8.60 30.18
CA THR A 798 -9.66 -9.76 29.26
C THR A 798 -8.90 -9.37 27.99
N LYS A 799 -7.99 -10.23 27.51
CA LYS A 799 -7.32 -10.04 26.21
C LYS A 799 -8.35 -10.28 25.09
N GLN A 800 -8.54 -9.27 24.26
CA GLN A 800 -9.28 -9.33 23.01
C GLN A 800 -8.29 -9.29 21.84
N THR A 801 -8.60 -10.00 20.76
CA THR A 801 -7.78 -10.03 19.54
C THR A 801 -8.68 -9.88 18.33
N ILE A 802 -8.37 -8.90 17.49
CA ILE A 802 -9.02 -8.65 16.20
C ILE A 802 -8.05 -9.13 15.13
N ALA A 803 -8.40 -10.19 14.41
CA ALA A 803 -7.64 -10.66 13.26
C ALA A 803 -8.30 -10.14 11.98
N ILE A 804 -7.50 -9.69 11.02
CA ILE A 804 -8.01 -9.35 9.69
C ILE A 804 -8.67 -10.57 9.03
N PRO A 805 -9.64 -10.38 8.11
CA PRO A 805 -9.99 -11.46 7.20
C PRO A 805 -8.77 -11.89 6.39
N ALA A 806 -8.74 -13.17 5.98
CA ALA A 806 -7.76 -13.64 5.01
C ALA A 806 -7.89 -12.81 3.73
N SER A 807 -6.83 -12.11 3.36
CA SER A 807 -6.86 -11.11 2.29
C SER A 807 -5.74 -11.36 1.29
N LEU A 808 -6.13 -11.78 0.09
CA LEU A 808 -5.21 -11.93 -1.04
C LEU A 808 -5.52 -10.87 -2.09
N LEU A 809 -4.59 -9.94 -2.26
CA LEU A 809 -4.61 -9.01 -3.38
C LEU A 809 -3.89 -9.64 -4.56
N ILE A 810 -4.60 -9.77 -5.69
CA ILE A 810 -4.01 -10.08 -6.98
C ILE A 810 -3.89 -8.79 -7.78
N SER A 811 -2.68 -8.44 -8.19
CA SER A 811 -2.43 -7.33 -9.12
C SER A 811 -2.08 -7.90 -10.48
N ALA A 812 -2.62 -7.34 -11.56
CA ALA A 812 -2.39 -7.79 -12.93
C ALA A 812 -1.75 -6.69 -13.77
N MET A 813 -0.79 -7.11 -14.61
CA MET A 813 -0.17 -6.28 -15.63
C MET A 813 -0.38 -6.93 -17.00
N GLY A 814 -1.27 -6.34 -17.79
CA GLY A 814 -1.57 -6.72 -19.17
C GLY A 814 -0.86 -5.86 -20.20
N GLN A 815 -0.93 -6.26 -21.47
CA GLN A 815 -0.39 -5.48 -22.59
C GLN A 815 -1.43 -5.32 -23.70
N VAL A 816 -1.39 -4.15 -24.34
CA VAL A 816 -2.16 -3.83 -25.55
C VAL A 816 -1.22 -3.35 -26.65
N ASP A 817 -1.43 -3.80 -27.88
CA ASP A 817 -0.62 -3.38 -29.03
C ASP A 817 -0.91 -1.93 -29.45
N ASP A 818 -2.15 -1.48 -29.25
CA ASP A 818 -2.62 -0.14 -29.60
C ASP A 818 -3.64 0.38 -28.57
N VAL A 819 -3.24 1.34 -27.74
CA VAL A 819 -4.12 1.96 -26.72
C VAL A 819 -5.36 2.66 -27.29
N GLY A 820 -5.37 3.00 -28.58
CA GLY A 820 -6.55 3.61 -29.21
C GLY A 820 -7.68 2.63 -29.50
N LYS A 821 -7.46 1.33 -29.26
CA LYS A 821 -8.50 0.30 -29.31
C LYS A 821 -9.10 0.01 -27.93
N CYS A 822 -8.51 0.54 -26.86
CA CYS A 822 -9.04 0.36 -25.51
C CYS A 822 -10.43 0.98 -25.40
N VAL A 823 -11.28 0.35 -24.60
CA VAL A 823 -12.64 0.80 -24.29
C VAL A 823 -12.75 1.09 -22.80
N SER A 824 -13.69 1.94 -22.43
CA SER A 824 -14.04 2.23 -21.03
C SER A 824 -15.48 1.78 -20.73
N MET A 825 -15.87 1.75 -19.46
CA MET A 825 -17.16 1.22 -19.06
C MET A 825 -18.37 2.11 -19.37
N ASP A 826 -18.19 3.43 -19.45
CA ASP A 826 -19.30 4.38 -19.55
C ASP A 826 -20.05 4.24 -20.89
N LEU A 827 -21.40 4.24 -20.83
CA LEU A 827 -22.24 4.11 -22.03
C LEU A 827 -21.99 5.25 -23.03
N LYS A 828 -21.86 4.90 -24.31
CA LYS A 828 -21.43 5.80 -25.39
C LYS A 828 -22.58 6.43 -26.15
N ALA A 829 -23.63 5.68 -26.49
CA ALA A 829 -24.68 6.22 -27.34
C ALA A 829 -26.06 5.55 -27.18
N PRO A 830 -27.15 6.34 -27.07
CA PRO A 830 -28.51 5.81 -27.16
C PRO A 830 -28.77 5.01 -28.43
N GLY A 831 -29.55 3.94 -28.31
CA GLY A 831 -29.87 3.01 -29.38
C GLY A 831 -28.86 1.86 -29.54
N ASN A 832 -27.68 1.94 -28.92
CA ASN A 832 -26.78 0.80 -28.84
C ASN A 832 -27.40 -0.33 -28.00
N LEU A 833 -26.97 -1.56 -28.28
CA LEU A 833 -27.47 -2.76 -27.64
C LEU A 833 -26.60 -3.10 -26.43
N LEU A 834 -27.24 -3.56 -25.35
CA LEU A 834 -26.54 -4.07 -24.18
C LEU A 834 -26.51 -5.60 -24.23
N TYR A 835 -25.32 -6.16 -24.02
CA TYR A 835 -25.07 -7.59 -23.93
C TYR A 835 -24.48 -7.95 -22.57
N VAL A 836 -24.90 -9.09 -22.03
CA VAL A 836 -24.16 -9.78 -20.96
C VAL A 836 -23.36 -10.90 -21.60
N VAL A 837 -22.09 -11.00 -21.21
CA VAL A 837 -21.19 -12.11 -21.54
C VAL A 837 -20.85 -12.83 -20.23
N GLY A 838 -20.90 -14.17 -20.25
CA GLY A 838 -20.79 -15.01 -19.06
C GLY A 838 -22.16 -15.46 -18.53
N ALA A 839 -22.14 -16.37 -17.55
CA ALA A 839 -23.36 -16.97 -16.99
C ALA A 839 -23.51 -16.62 -15.51
N THR A 840 -24.73 -16.27 -15.11
CA THR A 840 -25.09 -16.01 -13.70
C THR A 840 -25.49 -17.32 -13.02
N ARG A 841 -24.97 -17.55 -11.81
CA ARG A 841 -25.33 -18.66 -10.91
C ARG A 841 -25.96 -18.12 -9.63
N GLU A 842 -26.57 -18.99 -8.83
CA GLU A 842 -27.07 -18.62 -7.49
C GLU A 842 -25.90 -18.56 -6.48
N GLU A 843 -25.01 -17.59 -6.68
CA GLU A 843 -23.81 -17.37 -5.89
C GLU A 843 -23.93 -16.01 -5.18
N LEU A 844 -24.68 -15.99 -4.08
CA LEU A 844 -24.90 -14.80 -3.24
C LEU A 844 -24.11 -14.86 -1.92
N GLY A 845 -23.38 -15.95 -1.66
CA GLY A 845 -22.58 -16.10 -0.45
C GLY A 845 -21.42 -15.11 -0.42
N GLY A 846 -21.33 -14.32 0.66
CA GLY A 846 -20.31 -13.26 0.80
C GLY A 846 -20.59 -11.97 0.00
N SER A 847 -21.63 -11.94 -0.83
CA SER A 847 -21.94 -10.82 -1.73
C SER A 847 -22.32 -9.52 -1.01
N HIS A 848 -22.26 -8.40 -1.74
CA HIS A 848 -22.75 -7.10 -1.27
C HIS A 848 -24.27 -7.07 -1.10
N TYR A 849 -25.02 -7.86 -1.87
CA TYR A 849 -26.44 -8.06 -1.62
C TYR A 849 -26.70 -8.71 -0.25
N ALA A 850 -25.92 -9.74 0.09
CA ALA A 850 -25.99 -10.36 1.41
C ALA A 850 -25.54 -9.39 2.51
N LEU A 851 -24.51 -8.57 2.26
CA LEU A 851 -24.03 -7.57 3.20
C LEU A 851 -25.11 -6.54 3.58
N VAL A 852 -25.69 -5.83 2.60
CA VAL A 852 -26.62 -4.72 2.87
C VAL A 852 -27.98 -5.19 3.40
N ASN A 853 -28.32 -6.46 3.19
CA ASN A 853 -29.53 -7.08 3.71
C ASN A 853 -29.29 -7.89 4.99
N ASN A 854 -28.09 -7.85 5.57
CA ASN A 854 -27.70 -8.58 6.78
C ASN A 854 -27.97 -10.10 6.70
N LEU A 855 -27.55 -10.71 5.58
CA LEU A 855 -27.73 -12.13 5.28
C LEU A 855 -26.40 -12.89 5.39
N GLY A 856 -26.48 -14.15 5.81
CA GLY A 856 -25.36 -15.10 5.86
C GLY A 856 -25.72 -16.43 5.20
N GLY A 857 -24.71 -17.26 4.95
CA GLY A 857 -24.86 -18.47 4.13
C GLY A 857 -24.82 -18.17 2.63
N GLY A 858 -25.38 -19.07 1.81
CA GLY A 858 -25.30 -19.02 0.36
C GLY A 858 -24.03 -19.65 -0.21
N ALA A 859 -24.03 -19.90 -1.52
CA ALA A 859 -22.86 -20.40 -2.23
C ALA A 859 -21.89 -19.26 -2.56
N VAL A 860 -20.60 -19.46 -2.28
CA VAL A 860 -19.53 -18.55 -2.68
C VAL A 860 -19.36 -18.57 -4.21
N PRO A 861 -19.05 -17.44 -4.86
CA PRO A 861 -18.72 -17.43 -6.29
C PRO A 861 -17.55 -18.36 -6.63
N THR A 862 -17.71 -19.15 -7.70
CA THR A 862 -16.68 -20.09 -8.18
C THR A 862 -16.16 -19.70 -9.57
N VAL A 863 -14.96 -20.15 -9.94
CA VAL A 863 -14.38 -19.87 -11.27
C VAL A 863 -14.31 -21.16 -12.07
N ASP A 864 -14.97 -21.19 -13.23
CA ASP A 864 -14.73 -22.20 -14.26
C ASP A 864 -13.57 -21.72 -15.13
N ALA A 865 -12.36 -22.18 -14.83
CA ALA A 865 -11.13 -21.65 -15.39
C ALA A 865 -11.01 -21.82 -16.92
N ASP A 866 -11.47 -22.96 -17.45
CA ASP A 866 -11.49 -23.21 -18.90
C ASP A 866 -12.48 -22.29 -19.61
N ARG A 867 -13.67 -22.10 -19.00
CA ARG A 867 -14.64 -21.13 -19.50
C ARG A 867 -14.10 -19.72 -19.43
N ALA A 868 -13.44 -19.34 -18.34
CA ALA A 868 -12.85 -18.02 -18.15
C ALA A 868 -11.83 -17.69 -19.23
N LYS A 869 -10.87 -18.60 -19.46
CA LYS A 869 -9.89 -18.49 -20.54
C LYS A 869 -10.55 -18.26 -21.92
N ALA A 870 -11.59 -19.04 -22.24
CA ALA A 870 -12.29 -18.92 -23.51
C ALA A 870 -13.05 -17.59 -23.62
N THR A 871 -13.72 -17.16 -22.55
CA THR A 871 -14.44 -15.88 -22.50
C THR A 871 -13.50 -14.71 -22.68
N PHE A 872 -12.38 -14.68 -21.94
CA PHE A 872 -11.38 -13.61 -22.02
C PHE A 872 -10.78 -13.49 -23.43
N ALA A 873 -10.44 -14.62 -24.06
CA ALA A 873 -9.94 -14.63 -25.43
C ALA A 873 -10.98 -14.10 -26.44
N ALA A 874 -12.25 -14.49 -26.29
CA ALA A 874 -13.33 -14.04 -27.18
C ALA A 874 -13.62 -12.53 -27.01
N LEU A 875 -13.66 -12.03 -25.77
CA LEU A 875 -13.89 -10.63 -25.48
C LEU A 875 -12.76 -9.74 -25.99
N HIS A 876 -11.50 -10.09 -25.70
CA HIS A 876 -10.33 -9.41 -26.26
C HIS A 876 -10.42 -9.35 -27.79
N ALA A 877 -10.74 -10.47 -28.46
CA ALA A 877 -10.88 -10.51 -29.91
C ALA A 877 -12.02 -9.62 -30.44
N ALA A 878 -13.10 -9.41 -29.67
CA ALA A 878 -14.18 -8.51 -30.04
C ALA A 878 -13.78 -7.04 -29.89
N ILE A 879 -13.07 -6.68 -28.81
CA ILE A 879 -12.52 -5.35 -28.58
C ILE A 879 -11.47 -5.00 -29.65
N ASP A 880 -10.54 -5.90 -29.95
CA ASP A 880 -9.48 -5.67 -30.94
C ASP A 880 -10.03 -5.44 -32.36
N LYS A 881 -11.17 -6.05 -32.69
CA LYS A 881 -11.93 -5.85 -33.94
C LYS A 881 -12.78 -4.57 -33.94
N GLY A 882 -12.83 -3.81 -32.84
CA GLY A 882 -13.67 -2.61 -32.69
C GLY A 882 -15.17 -2.90 -32.71
N LEU A 883 -15.59 -4.06 -32.17
CA LEU A 883 -17.01 -4.44 -32.09
C LEU A 883 -17.70 -3.93 -30.84
N VAL A 884 -16.92 -3.68 -29.78
CA VAL A 884 -17.39 -3.24 -28.46
C VAL A 884 -17.18 -1.73 -28.33
N ALA A 885 -18.20 -1.00 -27.88
CA ALA A 885 -18.16 0.44 -27.67
C ALA A 885 -17.80 0.80 -26.21
N ALA A 886 -18.36 0.04 -25.27
CA ALA A 886 -18.07 0.10 -23.85
C ALA A 886 -18.07 -1.31 -23.26
N CYS A 887 -17.27 -1.53 -22.23
CA CYS A 887 -17.21 -2.79 -21.51
C CYS A 887 -16.97 -2.53 -20.03
N HIS A 888 -17.75 -3.18 -19.17
CA HIS A 888 -17.56 -3.19 -17.73
C HIS A 888 -17.55 -4.65 -17.26
N ASP A 889 -16.71 -4.98 -16.29
CA ASP A 889 -16.85 -6.22 -15.55
C ASP A 889 -18.09 -6.21 -14.63
N ALA A 890 -18.36 -7.32 -13.94
CA ALA A 890 -19.48 -7.44 -13.01
C ALA A 890 -18.99 -8.07 -11.72
N SER A 891 -18.50 -7.23 -10.80
CA SER A 891 -17.94 -7.59 -9.50
C SER A 891 -18.97 -7.33 -8.38
N GLU A 892 -18.63 -6.50 -7.39
CA GLU A 892 -19.44 -6.13 -6.25
C GLU A 892 -20.80 -5.55 -6.64
N GLY A 893 -21.87 -6.13 -6.10
CA GLY A 893 -23.24 -5.72 -6.45
C GLY A 893 -23.77 -6.29 -7.77
N GLY A 894 -22.95 -7.04 -8.50
CA GLY A 894 -23.36 -7.80 -9.69
C GLY A 894 -23.78 -6.93 -10.88
N LEU A 895 -24.56 -7.53 -11.78
CA LEU A 895 -24.96 -6.92 -13.05
C LEU A 895 -25.77 -5.63 -12.86
N ALA A 896 -26.62 -5.57 -11.83
CA ALA A 896 -27.46 -4.40 -11.56
C ALA A 896 -26.64 -3.16 -11.17
N ALA A 897 -25.58 -3.34 -10.38
CA ALA A 897 -24.66 -2.26 -10.01
C ALA A 897 -23.82 -1.83 -11.22
N ALA A 898 -23.18 -2.78 -11.92
CA ALA A 898 -22.37 -2.50 -13.10
C ALA A 898 -23.14 -1.71 -14.17
N ILE A 899 -24.38 -2.11 -14.50
CA ILE A 899 -25.21 -1.39 -15.49
C ILE A 899 -25.57 0.02 -15.00
N ALA A 900 -25.81 0.20 -13.69
CA ALA A 900 -26.07 1.52 -13.12
C ALA A 900 -24.85 2.43 -13.26
N GLU A 901 -23.65 1.93 -12.95
CA GLU A 901 -22.38 2.63 -13.09
C GLU A 901 -22.11 3.04 -14.54
N MET A 902 -22.26 2.12 -15.49
CA MET A 902 -22.16 2.42 -16.92
C MET A 902 -23.11 3.55 -17.32
N ALA A 903 -24.36 3.50 -16.84
CA ALA A 903 -25.42 4.43 -17.22
C ALA A 903 -25.18 5.86 -16.68
N PHE A 904 -24.92 6.01 -15.38
CA PHE A 904 -24.72 7.35 -14.80
C PHE A 904 -23.36 7.98 -15.17
N ALA A 905 -22.35 7.18 -15.52
CA ALA A 905 -21.08 7.68 -16.04
C ALA A 905 -21.20 8.10 -17.51
N GLY A 906 -21.94 7.33 -18.31
CA GLY A 906 -22.23 7.65 -19.71
C GLY A 906 -23.27 8.76 -19.89
N GLY A 907 -23.99 9.13 -18.82
CA GLY A 907 -25.07 10.12 -18.88
C GLY A 907 -26.25 9.69 -19.74
N CYS A 908 -26.42 8.38 -19.92
CA CYS A 908 -27.47 7.77 -20.75
C CYS A 908 -28.19 6.70 -19.95
N GLY A 909 -29.52 6.65 -20.04
CA GLY A 909 -30.33 5.63 -19.39
C GLY A 909 -30.15 4.24 -20.01
N ALA A 910 -30.71 3.22 -19.37
CA ALA A 910 -30.68 1.85 -19.85
C ALA A 910 -32.02 1.16 -19.59
N SER A 911 -32.51 0.40 -20.57
CA SER A 911 -33.66 -0.50 -20.40
C SER A 911 -33.19 -1.94 -20.56
N VAL A 912 -33.33 -2.74 -19.49
CA VAL A 912 -32.75 -4.07 -19.38
C VAL A 912 -33.80 -5.10 -18.94
N ASP A 913 -33.77 -6.25 -19.60
CA ASP A 913 -34.54 -7.45 -19.28
C ASP A 913 -33.63 -8.49 -18.64
N PHE A 914 -33.83 -8.73 -17.33
CA PHE A 914 -33.08 -9.69 -16.55
C PHE A 914 -33.56 -11.15 -16.76
N ASP A 915 -34.69 -11.38 -17.45
CA ASP A 915 -35.05 -12.73 -17.89
C ASP A 915 -34.10 -13.24 -18.99
N ALA A 916 -33.57 -12.31 -19.80
CA ALA A 916 -32.72 -12.58 -20.95
C ALA A 916 -31.27 -12.95 -20.61
N ILE A 917 -30.81 -12.72 -19.36
CA ILE A 917 -29.42 -13.00 -19.00
C ILE A 917 -29.11 -14.50 -19.10
N PRO A 918 -27.89 -14.90 -19.49
CA PRO A 918 -27.49 -16.30 -19.42
C PRO A 918 -27.42 -16.76 -17.96
N VAL A 919 -28.12 -17.84 -17.63
CA VAL A 919 -28.10 -18.45 -16.28
C VAL A 919 -27.64 -19.90 -16.33
N ALA A 920 -26.97 -20.34 -15.27
CA ALA A 920 -26.61 -21.74 -15.06
C ALA A 920 -27.25 -22.25 -13.76
N GLY A 921 -28.26 -23.10 -13.90
CA GLY A 921 -29.06 -23.61 -12.78
C GLY A 921 -30.29 -22.76 -12.48
N GLU A 922 -30.92 -23.02 -11.33
CA GLU A 922 -32.02 -22.19 -10.81
C GLU A 922 -31.42 -20.98 -10.12
N VAL A 923 -31.84 -19.78 -10.53
CA VAL A 923 -31.35 -18.50 -10.01
C VAL A 923 -32.55 -17.68 -9.57
N THR A 924 -32.49 -17.16 -8.34
CA THR A 924 -33.53 -16.33 -7.75
C THR A 924 -33.61 -14.96 -8.43
N PRO A 925 -34.72 -14.21 -8.25
CA PRO A 925 -34.78 -12.82 -8.68
C PRO A 925 -33.60 -11.96 -8.20
N ALA A 926 -33.22 -12.08 -6.93
CA ALA A 926 -32.07 -11.38 -6.38
C ALA A 926 -30.75 -11.86 -7.00
N GLY A 927 -30.58 -13.18 -7.18
CA GLY A 927 -29.40 -13.76 -7.84
C GLY A 927 -29.19 -13.24 -9.27
N ARG A 928 -30.27 -13.03 -10.03
CA ARG A 928 -30.18 -12.48 -11.40
C ARG A 928 -29.61 -11.06 -11.45
N LEU A 929 -29.97 -10.22 -10.49
CA LEU A 929 -29.53 -8.83 -10.43
C LEU A 929 -28.16 -8.70 -9.74
N PHE A 930 -27.99 -9.38 -8.61
CA PHE A 930 -26.94 -9.06 -7.64
C PHE A 930 -25.97 -10.20 -7.33
N SER A 931 -26.11 -11.39 -7.94
CA SER A 931 -25.03 -12.38 -7.80
C SER A 931 -23.75 -11.80 -8.36
N GLU A 932 -22.64 -12.06 -7.68
CA GLU A 932 -21.28 -11.64 -8.02
C GLU A 932 -20.55 -12.79 -8.74
N SER A 933 -21.27 -13.60 -9.53
CA SER A 933 -20.65 -14.70 -10.29
C SER A 933 -19.49 -14.18 -11.15
N ASN A 934 -18.36 -14.90 -11.08
CA ASN A 934 -17.12 -14.57 -11.79
C ASN A 934 -17.27 -14.65 -13.33
N THR A 935 -16.27 -14.12 -14.04
CA THR A 935 -16.16 -14.19 -15.50
C THR A 935 -17.38 -13.61 -16.25
N ARG A 936 -17.93 -12.50 -15.76
CA ARG A 936 -19.04 -11.79 -16.42
C ARG A 936 -18.70 -10.36 -16.78
N PHE A 937 -19.25 -9.92 -17.91
CA PHE A 937 -19.10 -8.58 -18.44
C PHE A 937 -20.43 -8.04 -18.96
N VAL A 938 -20.57 -6.71 -18.94
CA VAL A 938 -21.60 -5.97 -19.65
C VAL A 938 -20.94 -5.23 -20.81
N CYS A 939 -21.43 -5.45 -22.03
CA CYS A 939 -20.88 -4.83 -23.23
C CYS A 939 -21.93 -4.00 -23.95
N GLU A 940 -21.55 -2.78 -24.35
CA GLU A 940 -22.31 -1.97 -25.29
C GLU A 940 -21.84 -2.24 -26.72
N VAL A 941 -22.77 -2.58 -27.61
CA VAL A 941 -22.50 -2.93 -28.99
C VAL A 941 -23.47 -2.19 -29.90
N SER A 942 -22.95 -1.46 -30.89
CA SER A 942 -23.82 -0.80 -31.88
C SER A 942 -24.59 -1.83 -32.71
N GLU A 943 -25.81 -1.45 -33.14
CA GLU A 943 -26.67 -2.35 -33.92
C GLU A 943 -25.97 -2.89 -35.19
N ALA A 944 -25.16 -2.05 -35.85
CA ALA A 944 -24.39 -2.45 -37.04
C ALA A 944 -23.30 -3.50 -36.76
N ARG A 945 -22.86 -3.65 -35.51
CA ARG A 945 -21.83 -4.61 -35.09
C ARG A 945 -22.38 -5.83 -34.37
N ALA A 946 -23.66 -5.82 -34.00
CA ALA A 946 -24.32 -6.86 -33.19
C ALA A 946 -24.13 -8.28 -33.75
N ALA A 947 -24.31 -8.47 -35.06
CA ALA A 947 -24.16 -9.79 -35.68
C ALA A 947 -22.71 -10.32 -35.60
N ALA A 948 -21.73 -9.46 -35.85
CA ALA A 948 -20.31 -9.83 -35.78
C ALA A 948 -19.84 -10.07 -34.33
N PHE A 949 -20.40 -9.32 -33.38
CA PHE A 949 -20.18 -9.55 -31.95
C PHE A 949 -20.71 -10.93 -31.53
N ALA A 950 -21.98 -11.23 -31.84
CA ALA A 950 -22.60 -12.51 -31.52
C ALA A 950 -21.87 -13.70 -32.17
N GLU A 951 -21.36 -13.54 -33.39
CA GLU A 951 -20.51 -14.55 -34.04
C GLU A 951 -19.20 -14.79 -33.26
N THR A 952 -18.54 -13.72 -32.83
CA THR A 952 -17.30 -13.80 -32.03
C THR A 952 -17.56 -14.45 -30.65
N MET A 953 -18.75 -14.26 -30.07
CA MET A 953 -19.15 -14.83 -28.79
C MET A 953 -19.84 -16.19 -28.89
N SER A 954 -19.95 -16.79 -30.08
CA SER A 954 -20.80 -17.97 -30.33
C SER A 954 -20.50 -19.21 -29.45
N ALA A 955 -19.28 -19.35 -28.93
CA ALA A 955 -18.88 -20.42 -28.02
C ALA A 955 -19.04 -20.07 -26.52
N ILE A 956 -19.39 -18.82 -26.20
CA ILE A 956 -19.46 -18.25 -24.87
C ILE A 956 -20.94 -17.99 -24.52
N PRO A 957 -21.41 -18.27 -23.29
CA PRO A 957 -22.71 -17.80 -22.85
C PRO A 957 -22.80 -16.28 -22.99
N HIS A 958 -23.73 -15.81 -23.81
CA HIS A 958 -23.97 -14.38 -24.00
C HIS A 958 -25.42 -14.15 -24.40
N ALA A 959 -25.95 -12.97 -24.09
CA ALA A 959 -27.29 -12.58 -24.49
C ALA A 959 -27.40 -11.07 -24.67
N LYS A 960 -28.22 -10.63 -25.64
CA LYS A 960 -28.70 -9.25 -25.68
C LYS A 960 -29.73 -9.08 -24.56
N ILE A 961 -29.46 -8.18 -23.63
CA ILE A 961 -30.29 -7.95 -22.45
C ILE A 961 -31.09 -6.66 -22.54
N GLY A 962 -30.72 -5.74 -23.43
CA GLY A 962 -31.32 -4.42 -23.39
C GLY A 962 -30.82 -3.46 -24.46
N VAL A 963 -31.13 -2.19 -24.24
CA VAL A 963 -30.71 -1.06 -25.10
C VAL A 963 -30.33 0.13 -24.25
N VAL A 964 -29.37 0.91 -24.73
CA VAL A 964 -29.06 2.24 -24.19
C VAL A 964 -30.19 3.19 -24.55
N GLY A 965 -30.78 3.82 -23.55
CA GLY A 965 -31.91 4.72 -23.67
C GLY A 965 -31.51 6.18 -23.86
N ASN A 966 -32.37 6.95 -24.50
CA ASN A 966 -32.27 8.42 -24.58
C ASN A 966 -33.10 9.09 -23.46
N HIS A 967 -32.98 8.58 -22.24
CA HIS A 967 -33.63 9.07 -21.02
C HIS A 967 -32.62 9.04 -19.87
N ASP A 968 -32.98 9.57 -18.72
CA ASP A 968 -32.14 9.73 -17.53
C ASP A 968 -32.48 8.70 -16.44
N ARG A 969 -32.84 7.48 -16.86
CA ARG A 969 -33.32 6.42 -15.97
C ARG A 969 -32.73 5.06 -16.29
N VAL A 970 -32.59 4.25 -15.26
CA VAL A 970 -32.31 2.83 -15.38
C VAL A 970 -33.61 2.06 -15.11
N GLN A 971 -34.01 1.23 -16.07
CA GLN A 971 -35.25 0.47 -16.05
C GLN A 971 -34.93 -1.02 -16.16
N TYR A 972 -35.12 -1.75 -15.05
CA TYR A 972 -34.91 -3.18 -14.98
C TYR A 972 -36.24 -3.91 -14.94
N THR A 973 -36.37 -4.89 -15.82
CA THR A 973 -37.53 -5.76 -15.91
C THR A 973 -37.15 -7.20 -15.60
N LEU A 974 -38.05 -7.92 -14.93
CA LEU A 974 -37.90 -9.32 -14.56
C LEU A 974 -39.27 -9.97 -14.50
N ALA A 975 -39.41 -11.17 -15.05
CA ALA A 975 -40.70 -11.84 -15.27
C ALA A 975 -41.75 -10.95 -15.99
N GLY A 976 -41.28 -10.04 -16.86
CA GLY A 976 -42.12 -9.06 -17.56
C GLY A 976 -42.65 -7.90 -16.70
N GLU A 977 -42.25 -7.80 -15.43
CA GLU A 977 -42.60 -6.71 -14.53
C GLU A 977 -41.42 -5.76 -14.31
N MET A 978 -41.70 -4.48 -14.09
CA MET A 978 -40.69 -3.47 -13.77
C MET A 978 -40.31 -3.59 -12.30
N VAL A 979 -39.08 -4.03 -12.03
CA VAL A 979 -38.57 -4.25 -10.67
C VAL A 979 -37.72 -3.09 -10.15
N ILE A 980 -37.07 -2.35 -11.05
CA ILE A 980 -36.34 -1.11 -10.72
C ILE A 980 -36.62 -0.07 -11.82
N ASP A 981 -36.98 1.14 -11.41
CA ASP A 981 -37.08 2.32 -12.27
C ASP A 981 -36.56 3.55 -11.53
N ALA A 982 -35.25 3.81 -11.65
CA ALA A 982 -34.54 4.81 -10.85
C ALA A 982 -33.89 5.89 -11.73
N GLU A 983 -33.84 7.12 -11.22
CA GLU A 983 -33.14 8.22 -11.91
C GLU A 983 -31.62 8.06 -11.80
N LEU A 984 -30.89 8.42 -12.84
CA LEU A 984 -29.42 8.40 -12.81
C LEU A 984 -28.87 9.31 -11.71
N THR A 985 -29.53 10.45 -11.45
CA THR A 985 -29.17 11.40 -10.39
C THR A 985 -29.29 10.79 -9.00
N GLU A 986 -30.32 9.96 -8.77
CA GLU A 986 -30.55 9.27 -7.51
C GLU A 986 -29.49 8.19 -7.27
N LEU A 987 -29.28 7.32 -8.26
CA LEU A 987 -28.26 6.26 -8.20
C LEU A 987 -26.87 6.83 -7.99
N LYS A 988 -26.52 7.87 -8.75
CA LYS A 988 -25.21 8.54 -8.65
C LYS A 988 -25.03 9.25 -7.31
N ALA A 989 -26.08 9.89 -6.78
CA ALA A 989 -26.01 10.52 -5.46
C ALA A 989 -25.83 9.50 -4.33
N ALA A 990 -26.51 8.35 -4.41
CA ALA A 990 -26.31 7.24 -3.48
C ALA A 990 -24.86 6.73 -3.55
N TRP A 991 -24.30 6.62 -4.75
CA TRP A 991 -22.93 6.17 -5.00
C TRP A 991 -21.85 7.17 -4.58
N GLN A 992 -22.02 8.48 -4.80
CA GLN A 992 -20.97 9.48 -4.51
C GLN A 992 -20.93 9.93 -3.04
N ARG A 993 -22.09 10.00 -2.36
CA ARG A 993 -22.20 10.59 -1.02
C ARG A 993 -21.37 9.92 0.09
N PRO A 994 -21.23 8.57 0.18
CA PRO A 994 -20.75 7.90 1.39
C PRO A 994 -19.36 8.34 1.88
N LEU A 995 -18.44 8.66 0.97
CA LEU A 995 -17.05 9.00 1.31
C LEU A 995 -16.70 10.49 1.12
N LEU A 996 -17.68 11.34 0.77
CA LEU A 996 -17.47 12.79 0.55
C LEU A 996 -17.69 13.65 1.80
N SER A 997 -18.15 13.09 2.93
CA SER A 997 -18.60 13.83 4.13
C SER A 997 -17.60 13.91 5.28
#